data_AF-A0A7C5AF70-F1
#
_entry.id   AF-A0A7C5AF70-F1
#
_cell.length_a   1.000
_cell.length_b   1.000
_cell.length_c   1.000
_cell.angle_alpha   90.00
_cell.angle_beta   90.00
_cell.angle_gamma   90.00
#
_symmetry.space_group_name_H-M   'P 1'
#
loop_
_entity.id
_entity.type
_entity.pdbx_description
1 polymer ?
#
loop_
_entity_poly.entity_id
_entity_poly.type
_entity_poly.pdbx_seq_one_letter_code
_entity_poly.pdbx_strand_id
1 'polypeptide(L)'
;MRNFWTVLAVLLGLAASGRGQEGRLFVLGFDGLDHGVMTRLMDEGKLPHLARLAEEGSARPLATTFPAISPVAWSSIITGLNPGRTGIDGFLRRDFSDGSFRAHLSLGRREVDRSGLSTRAARRPLLLIPLLFVLAASVFSFVRRRRLAGWSLSALAGLIGMLLWASEFSYPDGRPYPVNLRHGEAYWKTLDRDGIATSTTYAPCAFPAPQLDHGRLLCGLGVPDIAGTMGSWTILRTDVAKESFTTTGGRVTPLIWENPKKKDGPFRPVNVYGPPDIVQGTDRQIAKPLRMVESRDDGTIHITDGLSDRQITKGSPGDPFDFLFRLSAWARVRGQARFRLVEMGDRVSLYLDPIGFHPGELPKGVRLSNPDDFAWRLWNEVGAFETVGWACATNALQDVMIDDATFLRDARQAWDEQEANARHELKRDDARVVTCIFTVPDRIQHMFTRFAWSDVDVRGRPIDPRWKQEIERAYQRADRFVGEVMEKYRKPGDHVVVVSDHGFSPWKRAVNLNALLIRKGWMTLRGPSSKKSLHDNLVHGNVFEEVDWSRTKAYSLGLGRIYLNRSGREPQGIVGDAEAKVLLAEIEKELRALEDDGKPVVSRIMRGADGYTGDAIPHGAADLYVGFHRGYRVSWQSCLGGCSEPVLFNNGSAWSGDHCSVDPALVPGVLVTDLKLGTGPARVMDITPTILDWAGLAWTPPSDADGRSLLAR
;
A
#
# COMPACT_ATOMS: atom_id res chain seq x y z
N MET A 1 39.57 37.38 -35.61
CA MET A 1 39.06 36.11 -36.15
C MET A 1 39.04 34.96 -35.13
N ARG A 2 40.07 34.79 -34.28
CA ARG A 2 40.15 33.70 -33.29
C ARG A 2 39.00 33.68 -32.26
N ASN A 3 38.55 34.84 -31.78
CA ASN A 3 37.44 34.94 -30.82
C ASN A 3 36.05 34.66 -31.41
N PHE A 4 35.87 34.83 -32.74
CA PHE A 4 34.59 34.55 -33.40
C PHE A 4 34.34 33.03 -33.48
N TRP A 5 35.39 32.27 -33.78
CA TRP A 5 35.32 30.80 -33.82
C TRP A 5 35.15 30.18 -32.42
N THR A 6 35.71 30.78 -31.37
CA THR A 6 35.50 30.31 -29.99
C THR A 6 34.07 30.58 -29.52
N VAL A 7 33.50 31.75 -29.82
CA VAL A 7 32.10 32.05 -29.49
C VAL A 7 31.13 31.22 -30.33
N LEU A 8 31.43 30.98 -31.61
CA LEU A 8 30.62 30.10 -32.46
C LEU A 8 30.72 28.63 -32.02
N ALA A 9 31.87 28.15 -31.53
CA ALA A 9 32.01 26.82 -30.96
C ALA A 9 31.30 26.66 -29.60
N VAL A 10 31.24 27.72 -28.78
CA VAL A 10 30.45 27.74 -27.54
C VAL A 10 28.95 27.81 -27.84
N LEU A 11 28.53 28.59 -28.85
CA LEU A 11 27.13 28.68 -29.28
C LEU A 11 26.66 27.41 -30.03
N LEU A 12 27.54 26.77 -30.80
CA LEU A 12 27.27 25.44 -31.41
C LEU A 12 27.35 24.32 -30.37
N GLY A 13 28.18 24.46 -29.32
CA GLY A 13 28.20 23.55 -28.16
C GLY A 13 26.94 23.67 -27.30
N LEU A 14 26.40 24.88 -27.14
CA LEU A 14 25.12 25.15 -26.47
C LEU A 14 23.90 24.80 -27.36
N ALA A 15 24.05 24.83 -28.69
CA ALA A 15 23.04 24.32 -29.62
C ALA A 15 23.11 22.78 -29.80
N ALA A 16 24.26 22.16 -29.50
CA ALA A 16 24.45 20.71 -29.52
C ALA A 16 24.06 20.03 -28.19
N SER A 17 23.93 20.79 -27.09
CA SER A 17 23.35 20.30 -25.82
C SER A 17 21.81 20.21 -25.84
N GLY A 18 21.17 20.50 -26.98
CA GLY A 18 19.71 20.50 -27.14
C GLY A 18 19.13 19.33 -27.94
N ARG A 19 19.85 18.21 -28.13
CA ARG A 19 19.33 17.04 -28.85
C ARG A 19 19.19 15.80 -27.95
N GLY A 20 18.50 15.96 -26.82
CA GLY A 20 17.93 14.82 -26.09
C GLY A 20 16.58 14.47 -26.72
N GLN A 21 16.32 13.20 -27.03
CA GLN A 21 15.17 12.73 -27.83
C GLN A 21 13.88 13.52 -27.57
N GLU A 22 13.32 14.08 -28.65
CA GLU A 22 11.98 14.68 -28.70
C GLU A 22 10.94 13.56 -28.52
N GLY A 23 10.08 13.68 -27.50
CA GLY A 23 9.02 12.70 -27.24
C GLY A 23 8.74 12.48 -25.75
N ARG A 24 7.61 11.81 -25.47
CA ARG A 24 7.18 11.38 -24.15
C ARG A 24 7.33 9.87 -23.97
N LEU A 25 7.51 9.44 -22.73
CA LEU A 25 7.50 8.03 -22.33
C LEU A 25 6.26 7.75 -21.49
N PHE A 26 5.42 6.83 -21.97
CA PHE A 26 4.28 6.30 -21.22
C PHE A 26 4.70 5.00 -20.53
N VAL A 27 4.69 5.00 -19.19
CA VAL A 27 4.98 3.82 -18.38
C VAL A 27 3.66 3.31 -17.81
N LEU A 28 3.19 2.17 -18.29
CA LEU A 28 1.96 1.52 -17.86
C LEU A 28 2.32 0.35 -16.95
N GLY A 29 2.13 0.55 -15.64
CA GLY A 29 2.37 -0.46 -14.64
C GLY A 29 1.10 -1.25 -14.34
N PHE A 30 1.09 -2.56 -14.57
CA PHE A 30 0.01 -3.43 -14.13
C PHE A 30 0.53 -4.39 -13.07
N ASP A 31 0.07 -4.24 -11.83
CA ASP A 31 0.44 -5.09 -10.71
C ASP A 31 0.00 -6.54 -10.99
N GLY A 32 0.94 -7.48 -10.95
CA GLY A 32 0.64 -8.91 -11.02
C GLY A 32 0.36 -9.56 -12.39
N LEU A 33 0.70 -8.97 -13.54
CA LEU A 33 0.61 -9.68 -14.83
C LEU A 33 1.74 -10.70 -14.99
N ASP A 34 1.36 -11.97 -15.18
CA ASP A 34 2.26 -13.09 -15.43
C ASP A 34 2.65 -13.17 -16.91
N HIS A 35 3.96 -13.22 -17.17
CA HIS A 35 4.49 -13.30 -18.52
C HIS A 35 4.01 -14.53 -19.29
N GLY A 36 3.88 -15.68 -18.63
CA GLY A 36 3.41 -16.91 -19.26
C GLY A 36 1.95 -16.83 -19.67
N VAL A 37 1.10 -16.24 -18.80
CA VAL A 37 -0.32 -15.98 -19.12
C VAL A 37 -0.43 -14.98 -20.27
N MET A 38 0.31 -13.87 -20.23
CA MET A 38 0.32 -12.86 -21.29
C MET A 38 0.74 -13.48 -22.64
N THR A 39 1.84 -14.23 -22.67
CA THR A 39 2.36 -14.86 -23.90
C THR A 39 1.32 -15.78 -24.51
N ARG A 40 0.74 -16.68 -23.70
CA ARG A 40 -0.32 -17.59 -24.17
C ARG A 40 -1.52 -16.82 -24.74
N LEU A 41 -1.96 -15.74 -24.09
CA LEU A 41 -3.12 -14.97 -24.55
C LEU A 41 -2.81 -14.12 -25.80
N MET A 42 -1.57 -13.67 -26.00
CA MET A 42 -1.13 -13.07 -27.27
C MET A 42 -1.16 -14.10 -28.40
N ASP A 43 -0.62 -15.29 -28.18
CA ASP A 43 -0.61 -16.40 -29.17
C ASP A 43 -2.04 -16.84 -29.54
N GLU A 44 -2.99 -16.77 -28.59
CA GLU A 44 -4.42 -17.02 -28.81
C GLU A 44 -5.15 -15.85 -29.52
N GLY A 45 -4.46 -14.75 -29.86
CA GLY A 45 -5.04 -13.58 -30.50
C GLY A 45 -5.94 -12.73 -29.59
N LYS A 46 -5.86 -12.92 -28.27
CA LYS A 46 -6.72 -12.25 -27.28
C LYS A 46 -6.14 -10.95 -26.73
N LEU A 47 -4.85 -10.67 -26.96
CA LEU A 47 -4.15 -9.45 -26.55
C LEU A 47 -3.49 -8.76 -27.76
N PRO A 48 -4.28 -8.30 -28.74
CA PRO A 48 -3.76 -7.78 -30.01
C PRO A 48 -2.89 -6.52 -29.85
N HIS A 49 -3.14 -5.68 -28.85
CA HIS A 49 -2.40 -4.42 -28.71
C HIS A 49 -1.02 -4.64 -28.09
N LEU A 50 -0.92 -5.52 -27.09
CA LEU A 50 0.35 -5.98 -26.53
C LEU A 50 1.19 -6.74 -27.55
N ALA A 51 0.56 -7.60 -28.37
CA ALA A 51 1.24 -8.28 -29.46
C ALA A 51 1.83 -7.28 -30.47
N ARG A 52 1.04 -6.29 -30.90
CA ARG A 52 1.53 -5.21 -31.77
C ARG A 52 2.67 -4.41 -31.14
N LEU A 53 2.55 -4.04 -29.87
CA LEU A 53 3.61 -3.31 -29.16
C LEU A 53 4.92 -4.11 -29.09
N ALA A 54 4.80 -5.43 -28.85
CA ALA A 54 5.94 -6.35 -28.85
C ALA A 54 6.62 -6.44 -30.22
N GLU A 55 5.85 -6.49 -31.31
CA GLU A 55 6.35 -6.50 -32.69
C GLU A 55 7.09 -5.21 -33.06
N GLU A 56 6.57 -4.05 -32.62
CA GLU A 56 7.22 -2.75 -32.82
C GLU A 56 8.58 -2.66 -32.10
N GLY A 57 8.72 -3.30 -30.94
CA GLY A 57 9.92 -3.19 -30.10
C GLY A 57 10.43 -4.51 -29.55
N SER A 58 10.11 -4.77 -28.30
CA SER A 58 10.61 -5.86 -27.47
C SER A 58 9.53 -6.37 -26.50
N ALA A 59 9.46 -7.69 -26.31
CA ALA A 59 8.74 -8.32 -25.19
C ALA A 59 9.64 -9.37 -24.51
N ARG A 60 9.64 -9.41 -23.18
CA ARG A 60 10.44 -10.38 -22.41
C ARG A 60 9.87 -10.61 -21.00
N PRO A 61 10.19 -11.75 -20.36
CA PRO A 61 9.92 -11.93 -18.94
C PRO A 61 10.75 -10.92 -18.13
N LEU A 62 10.10 -10.27 -17.16
CA LEU A 62 10.75 -9.37 -16.22
C LEU A 62 10.98 -10.11 -14.90
N ALA A 63 12.24 -10.41 -14.60
CA ALA A 63 12.60 -11.09 -13.37
C ALA A 63 12.34 -10.19 -12.15
N THR A 64 11.54 -10.69 -11.21
CA THR A 64 11.15 -9.98 -9.99
C THR A 64 12.18 -10.16 -8.87
N THR A 65 12.00 -9.44 -7.77
CA THR A 65 12.84 -9.58 -6.57
C THR A 65 12.63 -10.93 -5.89
N PHE A 66 13.59 -11.37 -5.07
CA PHE A 66 13.38 -12.48 -4.15
C PHE A 66 13.31 -11.91 -2.75
N PRO A 67 12.14 -11.78 -2.09
CA PRO A 67 10.87 -12.40 -2.46
C PRO A 67 10.08 -11.60 -3.50
N ALA A 68 9.24 -12.30 -4.27
CA ALA A 68 8.36 -11.74 -5.29
C ALA A 68 7.14 -11.08 -4.63
N ILE A 69 7.34 -9.89 -4.05
CA ILE A 69 6.34 -9.19 -3.23
C ILE A 69 6.22 -7.76 -3.75
N SER A 70 4.99 -7.26 -3.99
CA SER A 70 4.77 -5.98 -4.68
C SER A 70 5.53 -4.78 -4.10
N PRO A 71 5.51 -4.45 -2.78
CA PRO A 71 6.32 -3.35 -2.26
C PRO A 71 7.84 -3.53 -2.45
N VAL A 72 8.34 -4.76 -2.48
CA VAL A 72 9.76 -5.07 -2.69
C VAL A 72 10.11 -4.83 -4.16
N ALA A 73 9.29 -5.37 -5.06
CA ALA A 73 9.47 -5.25 -6.49
C ALA A 73 9.26 -3.80 -6.96
N TRP A 74 8.17 -3.13 -6.59
CA TRP A 74 7.92 -1.73 -6.93
C TRP A 74 8.98 -0.78 -6.37
N SER A 75 9.45 -0.98 -5.13
CA SER A 75 10.58 -0.19 -4.60
C SER A 75 11.84 -0.35 -5.46
N SER A 76 12.07 -1.54 -6.00
CA SER A 76 13.20 -1.82 -6.90
C SER A 76 12.97 -1.23 -8.30
N ILE A 77 11.75 -1.30 -8.84
CA ILE A 77 11.37 -0.71 -10.13
C ILE A 77 11.64 0.78 -10.14
N ILE A 78 11.16 1.49 -9.10
CA ILE A 78 11.16 2.96 -9.10
C ILE A 78 12.51 3.56 -8.71
N THR A 79 13.41 2.79 -8.08
CA THR A 79 14.73 3.27 -7.65
C THR A 79 15.91 2.68 -8.44
N GLY A 80 15.72 1.53 -9.07
CA GLY A 80 16.81 0.75 -9.67
C GLY A 80 17.72 0.02 -8.66
N LEU A 81 17.32 -0.04 -7.39
CA LEU A 81 18.10 -0.63 -6.31
C LEU A 81 17.55 -2.00 -5.88
N ASN A 82 18.39 -2.86 -5.31
CA ASN A 82 17.95 -4.13 -4.71
C ASN A 82 17.33 -3.93 -3.32
N PRO A 83 16.60 -4.93 -2.78
CA PRO A 83 15.93 -4.83 -1.49
C PRO A 83 16.83 -4.46 -0.29
N GLY A 84 18.09 -4.88 -0.28
CA GLY A 84 19.07 -4.53 0.76
C GLY A 84 19.38 -3.03 0.84
N ARG A 85 19.21 -2.30 -0.27
CA ARG A 85 19.41 -0.85 -0.36
C ARG A 85 18.13 -0.04 -0.27
N THR A 86 17.01 -0.59 -0.75
CA THR A 86 15.71 0.08 -0.57
C THR A 86 15.23 -0.04 0.88
N GLY A 87 15.73 -1.02 1.63
CA GLY A 87 15.29 -1.32 2.99
C GLY A 87 13.90 -1.98 3.04
N ILE A 88 13.37 -2.40 1.89
CA ILE A 88 12.05 -3.03 1.76
C ILE A 88 12.25 -4.47 1.29
N ASP A 89 12.16 -5.44 2.21
CA ASP A 89 12.33 -6.88 1.95
C ASP A 89 11.05 -7.71 2.21
N GLY A 90 9.93 -7.04 2.49
CA GLY A 90 8.62 -7.64 2.69
C GLY A 90 7.60 -6.62 3.21
N PHE A 91 6.41 -7.09 3.60
CA PHE A 91 5.39 -6.22 4.24
C PHE A 91 5.67 -5.94 5.71
N LEU A 92 6.27 -6.88 6.42
CA LEU A 92 6.55 -6.78 7.85
C LEU A 92 8.05 -6.62 8.10
N ARG A 93 8.43 -5.74 9.02
CA ARG A 93 9.78 -5.63 9.57
C ARG A 93 9.76 -5.93 11.06
N ARG A 94 10.87 -6.49 11.54
CA ARG A 94 11.11 -6.72 12.98
C ARG A 94 11.56 -5.42 13.62
N ASP A 95 11.09 -5.15 14.81
CA ASP A 95 11.57 -4.06 15.66
C ASP A 95 11.68 -4.60 17.08
N PHE A 96 12.80 -4.27 17.72
CA PHE A 96 13.07 -4.63 19.11
C PHE A 96 13.81 -3.51 19.85
N SER A 97 13.56 -2.27 19.44
CA SER A 97 14.11 -1.06 20.04
C SER A 97 13.75 -0.88 21.52
N ASP A 98 12.64 -1.48 21.97
CA ASP A 98 12.22 -1.50 23.38
C ASP A 98 12.56 -2.83 24.10
N GLY A 99 13.34 -3.71 23.46
CA GLY A 99 13.70 -5.03 23.98
C GLY A 99 12.63 -6.12 23.79
N SER A 100 11.45 -5.79 23.27
CA SER A 100 10.39 -6.76 22.94
C SER A 100 10.38 -7.09 21.44
N PHE A 101 9.78 -8.22 21.03
CA PHE A 101 9.63 -8.54 19.62
C PHE A 101 8.37 -7.89 19.06
N ARG A 102 8.56 -6.86 18.23
CA ARG A 102 7.47 -6.18 17.52
C ARG A 102 7.55 -6.40 16.01
N ALA A 103 6.40 -6.33 15.36
CA ALA A 103 6.29 -6.31 13.91
C ALA A 103 5.61 -5.01 13.45
N HIS A 104 6.23 -4.33 12.49
CA HIS A 104 5.68 -3.12 11.88
C HIS A 104 5.57 -3.26 10.37
N LEU A 105 4.71 -2.44 9.78
CA LEU A 105 4.62 -2.31 8.33
C LEU A 105 5.92 -1.73 7.77
N SER A 106 6.32 -2.21 6.59
CA SER A 106 7.63 -1.88 6.03
C SER A 106 7.65 -0.62 5.16
N LEU A 107 6.51 -0.15 4.68
CA LEU A 107 6.46 1.00 3.76
C LEU A 107 6.46 2.35 4.49
N GLY A 108 5.82 2.43 5.64
CA GLY A 108 5.75 3.67 6.39
C GLY A 108 5.47 3.46 7.85
N ARG A 109 5.84 4.47 8.64
CA ARG A 109 5.51 4.56 10.07
C ARG A 109 5.02 5.95 10.41
N ARG A 110 4.31 6.04 11.53
CA ARG A 110 3.97 7.31 12.16
C ARG A 110 5.10 7.71 13.09
N GLU A 111 5.64 8.91 12.91
CA GLU A 111 6.55 9.56 13.84
C GLU A 111 5.87 10.75 14.51
N VAL A 112 6.53 11.31 15.54
CA VAL A 112 6.04 12.44 16.31
C VAL A 112 7.12 13.52 16.35
N ASP A 113 6.83 14.68 15.77
CA ASP A 113 7.72 15.85 15.82
C ASP A 113 7.60 16.51 17.19
N ARG A 114 8.70 16.37 17.95
CA ARG A 114 8.88 16.90 19.30
C ARG A 114 9.75 18.16 19.35
N SER A 115 10.31 18.60 18.21
CA SER A 115 11.20 19.77 18.15
C SER A 115 10.57 21.06 18.69
N GLY A 116 9.24 21.16 18.57
CA GLY A 116 8.46 22.26 19.14
C GLY A 116 8.17 22.18 20.65
N LEU A 117 8.37 21.05 21.33
CA LEU A 117 7.96 20.89 22.73
C LEU A 117 8.84 21.68 23.70
N SER A 118 10.16 21.75 23.46
CA SER A 118 11.10 22.52 24.30
C SER A 118 10.88 24.03 24.16
N THR A 119 10.59 24.50 22.95
CA THR A 119 10.26 25.91 22.67
C THR A 119 8.88 26.30 23.21
N ARG A 120 7.89 25.38 23.20
CA ARG A 120 6.58 25.58 23.84
C ARG A 120 6.67 25.75 25.35
N ALA A 121 7.47 24.92 26.03
CA ALA A 121 7.70 25.05 27.47
C ALA A 121 8.33 26.42 27.84
N ALA A 122 9.25 26.92 27.01
CA ALA A 122 9.87 28.24 27.17
C ALA A 122 8.96 29.43 26.76
N ARG A 123 7.96 29.21 25.88
CA ARG A 123 6.98 30.22 25.44
C ARG A 123 5.75 30.35 26.33
N ARG A 124 5.51 29.39 27.24
CA ARG A 124 4.42 29.44 28.24
C ARG A 124 4.29 30.81 28.97
N PRO A 125 5.36 31.45 29.47
CA PRO A 125 5.26 32.78 30.07
C PRO A 125 5.06 33.92 29.04
N LEU A 126 5.57 33.78 27.81
CA LEU A 126 5.37 34.77 26.72
C LEU A 126 3.93 34.75 26.17
N LEU A 127 3.20 33.64 26.31
CA LEU A 127 1.80 33.50 25.92
C LEU A 127 0.80 34.11 26.93
N LEU A 128 1.28 34.55 28.11
CA LEU A 128 0.52 35.40 29.04
C LEU A 128 0.56 36.89 28.63
N ILE A 129 1.50 37.27 27.75
CA ILE A 129 1.67 38.65 27.30
C ILE A 129 0.42 39.21 26.62
N PRO A 130 -0.30 38.50 25.72
CA PRO A 130 -1.56 39.00 25.16
C PRO A 130 -2.62 39.24 26.24
N LEU A 131 -2.70 38.38 27.27
CA LEU A 131 -3.63 38.54 28.39
C LEU A 131 -3.26 39.77 29.23
N LEU A 132 -1.97 39.96 29.51
CA LEU A 132 -1.42 41.14 30.20
C LEU A 132 -1.53 42.41 29.36
N PHE A 133 -1.43 42.33 28.03
CA PHE A 133 -1.61 43.45 27.11
C PHE A 133 -3.07 43.86 27.02
N VAL A 134 -4.00 42.90 26.98
CA VAL A 134 -5.44 43.17 27.09
C VAL A 134 -5.75 43.81 28.45
N LEU A 135 -5.16 43.32 29.55
CA LEU A 135 -5.32 43.91 30.88
C LEU A 135 -4.76 45.35 30.92
N ALA A 136 -3.55 45.56 30.44
CA ALA A 136 -2.88 46.87 30.41
C ALA A 136 -3.58 47.87 29.47
N ALA A 137 -4.03 47.43 28.29
CA ALA A 137 -4.80 48.25 27.35
C ALA A 137 -6.19 48.59 27.91
N SER A 138 -6.81 47.70 28.69
CA SER A 138 -8.06 47.95 29.40
C SER A 138 -7.88 49.02 30.48
N VAL A 139 -6.81 48.93 31.27
CA VAL A 139 -6.44 49.94 32.27
C VAL A 139 -6.09 51.28 31.62
N PHE A 140 -5.29 51.29 30.54
CA PHE A 140 -4.88 52.52 29.85
C PHE A 140 -6.05 53.19 29.11
N SER A 141 -6.97 52.42 28.54
CA SER A 141 -8.18 52.94 27.88
C SER A 141 -9.20 53.50 28.88
N PHE A 142 -9.30 52.88 30.07
CA PHE A 142 -10.07 53.42 31.19
C PHE A 142 -9.54 54.79 31.64
N VAL A 143 -8.21 54.96 31.69
CA VAL A 143 -7.56 56.23 32.06
C VAL A 143 -7.68 57.31 30.99
N ARG A 144 -7.62 56.99 29.68
CA ARG A 144 -7.58 57.99 28.60
C ARG A 144 -8.91 58.34 27.91
N ARG A 145 -10.04 57.72 28.29
CA ARG A 145 -11.38 57.96 27.70
C ARG A 145 -11.43 57.96 26.15
N ARG A 146 -10.52 57.27 25.45
CA ARG A 146 -10.55 57.16 23.98
C ARG A 146 -11.36 55.93 23.56
N ARG A 147 -12.36 56.17 22.70
CA ARG A 147 -13.44 55.22 22.35
C ARG A 147 -13.06 54.31 21.17
N LEU A 148 -13.38 53.03 21.34
CA LEU A 148 -13.61 51.97 20.33
C LEU A 148 -12.41 51.39 19.55
N ALA A 149 -11.60 52.18 18.82
CA ALA A 149 -10.62 51.60 17.88
C ALA A 149 -9.48 50.79 18.53
N GLY A 150 -8.99 51.22 19.71
CA GLY A 150 -7.95 50.50 20.46
C GLY A 150 -8.43 49.20 21.13
N TRP A 151 -9.74 49.10 21.40
CA TRP A 151 -10.36 47.89 21.97
C TRP A 151 -10.44 46.77 20.94
N SER A 152 -10.78 47.10 19.69
CA SER A 152 -10.87 46.13 18.60
C SER A 152 -9.52 45.51 18.26
N LEU A 153 -8.45 46.30 18.20
CA LEU A 153 -7.08 45.81 17.94
C LEU A 153 -6.53 44.97 19.09
N SER A 154 -6.79 45.37 20.33
CA SER A 154 -6.35 44.62 21.52
C SER A 154 -7.12 43.31 21.71
N ALA A 155 -8.44 43.33 21.45
CA ALA A 155 -9.26 42.12 21.45
C ALA A 155 -8.88 41.16 20.31
N LEU A 156 -8.54 41.68 19.12
CA LEU A 156 -8.04 40.88 18.01
C LEU A 156 -6.68 40.27 18.33
N ALA A 157 -5.74 41.04 18.90
CA ALA A 157 -4.45 40.52 19.34
C ALA A 157 -4.57 39.49 20.47
N GLY A 158 -5.49 39.71 21.42
CA GLY A 158 -5.84 38.75 22.46
C GLY A 158 -6.45 37.47 21.91
N LEU A 159 -7.35 37.58 20.92
CA LEU A 159 -7.95 36.45 20.22
C LEU A 159 -6.90 35.67 19.42
N ILE A 160 -6.01 36.36 18.70
CA ILE A 160 -4.89 35.73 17.98
C ILE A 160 -3.96 35.02 18.98
N GLY A 161 -3.62 35.66 20.10
CA GLY A 161 -2.83 35.06 21.17
C GLY A 161 -3.48 33.82 21.77
N MET A 162 -4.80 33.86 22.01
CA MET A 162 -5.59 32.72 22.51
C MET A 162 -5.69 31.60 21.49
N LEU A 163 -5.88 31.91 20.20
CA LEU A 163 -5.90 30.92 19.11
C LEU A 163 -4.53 30.26 18.91
N LEU A 164 -3.44 31.04 19.00
CA LEU A 164 -2.08 30.51 18.97
C LEU A 164 -1.82 29.60 20.18
N TRP A 165 -2.19 30.05 21.39
CA TRP A 165 -2.11 29.25 22.62
C TRP A 165 -2.91 27.95 22.51
N ALA A 166 -4.15 28.01 22.01
CA ALA A 166 -5.02 26.85 21.86
C ALA A 166 -4.52 25.86 20.78
N SER A 167 -3.90 26.36 19.71
CA SER A 167 -3.30 25.51 18.67
C SER A 167 -2.10 24.69 19.16
N GLU A 168 -1.44 25.12 20.24
CA GLU A 168 -0.36 24.36 20.87
C GLU A 168 -0.88 23.18 21.72
N PHE A 169 -2.13 23.23 22.19
CA PHE A 169 -2.80 22.13 22.90
C PHE A 169 -3.37 21.05 22.00
N SER A 170 -3.51 21.31 20.69
CA SER A 170 -4.05 20.31 19.75
C SER A 170 -3.15 19.07 19.60
N TYR A 171 -1.89 19.12 20.04
CA TYR A 171 -0.92 18.02 19.94
C TYR A 171 0.01 17.99 21.17
N PRO A 172 -0.46 17.42 22.31
CA PRO A 172 0.25 17.47 23.58
C PRO A 172 1.62 16.78 23.56
N ASP A 173 1.75 15.66 22.83
CA ASP A 173 3.00 14.87 22.77
C ASP A 173 3.89 15.18 21.56
N GLY A 174 3.56 16.24 20.82
CA GLY A 174 4.18 16.56 19.53
C GLY A 174 3.26 16.22 18.35
N ARG A 175 3.60 16.72 17.16
CA ARG A 175 2.74 16.59 15.98
C ARG A 175 3.03 15.27 15.26
N PRO A 176 2.05 14.39 15.04
CA PRO A 176 2.28 13.17 14.30
C PRO A 176 2.46 13.46 12.81
N TYR A 177 3.39 12.77 12.16
CA TYR A 177 3.57 12.82 10.72
C TYR A 177 3.96 11.44 10.17
N PRO A 178 3.54 11.10 8.94
CA PRO A 178 3.96 9.86 8.29
C PRO A 178 5.39 9.96 7.77
N VAL A 179 6.11 8.85 7.81
CA VAL A 179 7.47 8.71 7.28
C VAL A 179 7.51 7.55 6.31
N ASN A 180 8.10 7.78 5.14
CA ASN A 180 8.40 6.74 4.17
C ASN A 180 9.67 6.00 4.60
N LEU A 181 9.60 4.69 4.73
CA LEU A 181 10.72 3.85 5.18
C LEU A 181 11.53 3.26 4.02
N ARG A 182 11.16 3.57 2.78
CA ARG A 182 11.91 3.19 1.57
C ARG A 182 13.09 4.14 1.37
N HIS A 183 14.27 3.56 1.22
CA HIS A 183 15.50 4.25 0.87
C HIS A 183 15.68 4.29 -0.66
N GLY A 184 16.62 5.14 -1.11
CA GLY A 184 16.89 5.37 -2.52
C GLY A 184 16.02 6.47 -3.13
N GLU A 185 16.55 7.14 -4.14
CA GLU A 185 15.79 8.14 -4.90
C GLU A 185 15.01 7.46 -6.03
N ALA A 186 13.73 7.81 -6.18
CA ALA A 186 12.92 7.28 -7.25
C ALA A 186 13.14 8.07 -8.56
N TYR A 187 13.01 7.43 -9.72
CA TYR A 187 13.34 8.04 -11.02
C TYR A 187 12.63 9.37 -11.27
N TRP A 188 11.39 9.55 -10.82
CA TRP A 188 10.66 10.81 -10.98
C TRP A 188 11.33 11.98 -10.27
N LYS A 189 11.96 11.75 -9.11
CA LYS A 189 12.71 12.78 -8.39
C LYS A 189 14.05 13.08 -9.06
N THR A 190 14.71 12.04 -9.60
CA THR A 190 15.93 12.19 -10.39
C THR A 190 15.68 13.02 -11.65
N LEU A 191 14.58 12.74 -12.37
CA LEU A 191 14.15 13.49 -13.56
C LEU A 191 13.77 14.93 -13.22
N ASP A 192 12.99 15.12 -12.16
CA ASP A 192 12.52 16.44 -11.72
C ASP A 192 13.68 17.39 -11.35
N ARG A 193 14.75 16.86 -10.72
CA ARG A 193 15.98 17.61 -10.44
C ARG A 193 16.66 18.15 -11.70
N ASP A 194 16.51 17.44 -12.82
CA ASP A 194 17.07 17.85 -14.12
C ASP A 194 16.05 18.67 -14.95
N GLY A 195 14.97 19.14 -14.33
CA GLY A 195 13.92 19.93 -14.99
C GLY A 195 13.00 19.11 -15.90
N ILE A 196 13.07 17.78 -15.86
CA ILE A 196 12.23 16.91 -16.68
C ILE A 196 10.92 16.64 -15.94
N ALA A 197 9.84 17.28 -16.37
CA ALA A 197 8.52 17.13 -15.79
C ALA A 197 7.99 15.70 -15.93
N THR A 198 7.48 15.15 -14.82
CA THR A 198 6.84 13.83 -14.77
C THR A 198 5.39 13.95 -14.31
N SER A 199 4.49 13.06 -14.75
CA SER A 199 3.17 12.88 -14.14
C SER A 199 2.98 11.43 -13.75
N THR A 200 2.75 11.15 -12.47
CA THR A 200 2.55 9.77 -11.97
C THR A 200 1.22 9.64 -11.24
N THR A 201 0.36 8.72 -11.68
CA THR A 201 -0.85 8.33 -10.95
C THR A 201 -0.62 7.02 -10.20
N TYR A 202 -1.05 7.00 -8.93
CA TYR A 202 -0.90 5.85 -8.01
C TYR A 202 0.55 5.38 -7.81
N ALA A 203 1.48 6.33 -7.65
CA ALA A 203 2.90 6.09 -7.41
C ALA A 203 3.11 5.13 -6.22
N PRO A 204 3.68 3.93 -6.44
CA PRO A 204 3.84 2.94 -5.39
C PRO A 204 4.99 3.33 -4.46
N CYS A 205 4.85 3.01 -3.18
CA CYS A 205 5.90 3.21 -2.16
C CYS A 205 6.38 4.67 -2.06
N ALA A 206 5.49 5.61 -2.37
CA ALA A 206 5.80 7.05 -2.46
C ALA A 206 5.19 7.88 -1.31
N PHE A 207 4.43 7.28 -0.40
CA PHE A 207 3.75 8.01 0.69
C PHE A 207 4.67 8.25 1.91
N PRO A 208 4.68 9.47 2.51
CA PRO A 208 4.06 10.70 2.01
C PRO A 208 4.73 11.20 0.73
N ALA A 209 3.94 11.83 -0.16
CA ALA A 209 4.39 12.27 -1.47
C ALA A 209 5.71 13.09 -1.38
N PRO A 210 6.71 12.82 -2.24
CA PRO A 210 7.91 13.64 -2.32
C PRO A 210 7.56 15.04 -2.86
N GLN A 211 8.38 16.05 -2.54
CA GLN A 211 8.33 17.33 -3.25
C GLN A 211 8.91 17.16 -4.66
N LEU A 212 8.22 17.70 -5.66
CA LEU A 212 8.68 17.82 -7.05
C LEU A 212 8.41 19.26 -7.51
N ASP A 213 9.38 19.88 -8.17
CA ASP A 213 9.31 21.28 -8.60
C ASP A 213 8.59 21.41 -9.96
N HIS A 214 8.72 20.40 -10.82
CA HIS A 214 8.21 20.37 -12.19
C HIS A 214 7.15 19.27 -12.40
N GLY A 215 7.16 18.24 -11.55
CA GLY A 215 6.30 17.06 -11.68
C GLY A 215 5.02 17.04 -10.86
N ARG A 216 4.10 16.15 -11.25
CA ARG A 216 2.90 15.76 -10.51
C ARG A 216 2.95 14.29 -10.09
N LEU A 217 2.45 14.00 -8.91
CA LEU A 217 2.44 12.65 -8.35
C LEU A 217 1.23 12.47 -7.44
N LEU A 218 0.43 11.42 -7.66
CA LEU A 218 -0.58 10.91 -6.73
C LEU A 218 -0.02 9.61 -6.12
N CYS A 219 0.03 9.49 -4.78
CA CYS A 219 0.50 8.27 -4.12
C CYS A 219 -0.49 7.10 -4.32
N GLY A 220 0.05 5.88 -4.39
CA GLY A 220 -0.70 4.63 -4.45
C GLY A 220 -0.32 3.68 -3.31
N LEU A 221 0.18 2.49 -3.66
CA LEU A 221 0.61 1.46 -2.71
C LEU A 221 1.42 2.05 -1.54
N GLY A 222 0.95 1.83 -0.30
CA GLY A 222 1.57 2.34 0.92
C GLY A 222 0.87 3.54 1.57
N VAL A 223 -0.16 4.13 0.93
CA VAL A 223 -1.04 5.10 1.60
C VAL A 223 -1.96 4.36 2.59
N PRO A 224 -1.93 4.71 3.90
CA PRO A 224 -2.81 4.10 4.89
C PRO A 224 -4.22 4.71 4.83
N ASP A 225 -5.18 4.05 5.48
CA ASP A 225 -6.45 4.67 5.84
C ASP A 225 -6.29 5.72 6.96
N ILE A 226 -7.37 6.42 7.29
CA ILE A 226 -7.39 7.47 8.30
C ILE A 226 -7.05 6.96 9.71
N ALA A 227 -7.23 5.66 9.97
CA ALA A 227 -6.84 5.02 11.22
C ALA A 227 -5.34 4.70 11.27
N GLY A 228 -4.63 4.85 10.14
CA GLY A 228 -3.22 4.52 10.02
C GLY A 228 -2.95 3.05 9.72
N THR A 229 -3.99 2.29 9.31
CA THR A 229 -3.85 0.87 8.95
C THR A 229 -3.76 0.70 7.44
N MET A 230 -3.56 -0.54 6.97
CA MET A 230 -3.48 -0.88 5.55
C MET A 230 -4.84 -1.34 4.99
N GLY A 231 -5.88 -0.55 5.23
CA GLY A 231 -7.22 -0.83 4.70
C GLY A 231 -8.12 -1.61 5.67
N SER A 232 -8.21 -1.17 6.92
CA SER A 232 -9.16 -1.73 7.88
C SER A 232 -10.59 -1.38 7.48
N TRP A 233 -11.42 -2.40 7.27
CA TRP A 233 -12.81 -2.29 6.85
C TRP A 233 -13.77 -2.63 8.00
N THR A 234 -15.05 -2.29 7.84
CA THR A 234 -16.11 -2.61 8.83
C THR A 234 -17.28 -3.32 8.15
N ILE A 235 -17.88 -4.29 8.84
CA ILE A 235 -19.17 -4.86 8.44
C ILE A 235 -20.19 -4.71 9.59
N LEU A 236 -21.32 -4.09 9.27
CA LEU A 236 -22.43 -3.86 10.18
C LEU A 236 -23.50 -4.92 9.92
N ARG A 237 -23.86 -5.72 10.92
CA ARG A 237 -24.77 -6.86 10.72
C ARG A 237 -25.74 -7.10 11.84
N THR A 238 -26.92 -7.61 11.51
CA THR A 238 -27.99 -7.87 12.48
C THR A 238 -27.91 -9.24 13.16
N ASP A 239 -27.04 -10.13 12.69
CA ASP A 239 -26.88 -11.51 13.20
C ASP A 239 -25.72 -11.68 14.19
N VAL A 240 -25.15 -10.57 14.68
CA VAL A 240 -24.06 -10.55 15.67
C VAL A 240 -24.48 -9.79 16.92
N ALA A 241 -24.12 -10.31 18.10
CA ALA A 241 -24.53 -9.74 19.38
C ALA A 241 -23.52 -8.75 19.98
N LYS A 242 -22.24 -8.89 19.64
CA LYS A 242 -21.15 -8.06 20.15
C LYS A 242 -20.13 -7.75 19.07
N GLU A 243 -19.40 -6.66 19.25
CA GLU A 243 -18.30 -6.31 18.37
C GLU A 243 -17.17 -7.36 18.45
N SER A 244 -16.54 -7.63 17.31
CA SER A 244 -15.39 -8.53 17.20
C SER A 244 -14.51 -8.15 16.00
N PHE A 245 -13.34 -8.79 15.89
CA PHE A 245 -12.40 -8.60 14.79
C PHE A 245 -12.16 -9.92 14.06
N THR A 246 -11.98 -9.83 12.74
CA THR A 246 -11.67 -10.98 11.89
C THR A 246 -10.16 -11.25 11.81
N THR A 247 -9.78 -12.34 11.14
CA THR A 247 -8.37 -12.73 10.96
C THR A 247 -7.57 -11.65 10.23
N THR A 248 -8.16 -11.03 9.20
CA THR A 248 -7.49 -9.93 8.46
C THR A 248 -7.64 -8.56 9.13
N GLY A 249 -8.25 -8.50 10.32
CA GLY A 249 -8.39 -7.28 11.11
C GLY A 249 -9.57 -6.39 10.72
N GLY A 250 -10.57 -6.93 10.04
CA GLY A 250 -11.85 -6.26 9.80
C GLY A 250 -12.72 -6.23 11.05
N ARG A 251 -13.47 -5.14 11.23
CA ARG A 251 -14.37 -4.96 12.39
C ARG A 251 -15.76 -5.48 12.06
N VAL A 252 -16.29 -6.35 12.91
CA VAL A 252 -17.67 -6.86 12.83
C VAL A 252 -18.50 -6.19 13.92
N THR A 253 -19.44 -5.34 13.53
CA THR A 253 -20.20 -4.49 14.45
C THR A 253 -21.69 -4.83 14.42
N PRO A 254 -22.36 -5.00 15.58
CA PRO A 254 -23.80 -5.23 15.65
C PRO A 254 -24.62 -4.07 15.09
N LEU A 255 -25.61 -4.41 14.27
CA LEU A 255 -26.67 -3.53 13.81
C LEU A 255 -27.97 -3.98 14.46
N ILE A 256 -28.55 -3.14 15.33
CA ILE A 256 -29.68 -3.53 16.19
C ILE A 256 -30.89 -2.66 15.84
N TRP A 257 -31.99 -3.27 15.38
CA TRP A 257 -33.25 -2.54 15.17
C TRP A 257 -33.71 -1.89 16.48
N GLU A 258 -34.19 -0.65 16.42
CA GLU A 258 -34.71 0.04 17.61
C GLU A 258 -35.87 -0.73 18.25
N ASN A 259 -36.75 -1.29 17.43
CA ASN A 259 -37.81 -2.19 17.84
C ASN A 259 -37.52 -3.64 17.41
N PRO A 260 -37.02 -4.52 18.30
CA PRO A 260 -36.69 -5.90 17.93
C PRO A 260 -37.91 -6.75 17.52
N LYS A 261 -39.15 -6.30 17.80
CA LYS A 261 -40.38 -6.96 17.35
C LYS A 261 -40.78 -6.57 15.92
N LYS A 262 -40.27 -5.45 15.41
CA LYS A 262 -40.50 -4.96 14.04
C LYS A 262 -39.15 -4.79 13.36
N LYS A 263 -38.71 -5.82 12.63
CA LYS A 263 -37.43 -5.85 11.89
C LYS A 263 -37.47 -5.04 10.59
N ASP A 264 -38.01 -3.83 10.68
CA ASP A 264 -38.21 -2.90 9.57
C ASP A 264 -38.25 -1.48 10.15
N GLY A 265 -37.49 -0.55 9.56
CA GLY A 265 -37.33 0.81 10.04
C GLY A 265 -35.97 1.11 10.72
N PRO A 266 -35.94 1.98 11.74
CA PRO A 266 -34.69 2.53 12.26
C PRO A 266 -33.86 1.52 13.07
N PHE A 267 -32.55 1.65 12.94
CA PHE A 267 -31.57 0.99 13.80
C PHE A 267 -31.14 1.93 14.93
N ARG A 268 -30.76 1.35 16.08
CA ARG A 268 -30.07 2.10 17.13
C ARG A 268 -28.80 2.72 16.56
N PRO A 269 -28.39 3.92 17.02
CA PRO A 269 -27.16 4.55 16.56
C PRO A 269 -25.95 3.62 16.69
N VAL A 270 -25.17 3.52 15.63
CA VAL A 270 -23.98 2.65 15.55
C VAL A 270 -22.73 3.50 15.35
N ASN A 271 -21.65 3.17 16.05
CA ASN A 271 -20.39 3.89 15.90
C ASN A 271 -19.56 3.30 14.76
N VAL A 272 -19.04 4.19 13.91
CA VAL A 272 -17.88 3.90 13.06
C VAL A 272 -16.65 4.61 13.61
N TYR A 273 -15.47 4.06 13.36
CA TYR A 273 -14.24 4.53 13.98
C TYR A 273 -13.31 5.13 12.94
N GLY A 274 -12.78 6.31 13.25
CA GLY A 274 -11.85 7.02 12.39
C GLY A 274 -10.42 7.04 12.95
N PRO A 275 -9.75 8.20 12.92
CA PRO A 275 -8.36 8.32 13.34
C PRO A 275 -8.14 8.02 14.83
N PRO A 276 -6.90 7.69 15.24
CA PRO A 276 -6.54 7.58 16.64
C PRO A 276 -6.83 8.85 17.43
N ASP A 277 -7.30 8.70 18.68
CA ASP A 277 -7.57 9.80 19.60
C ASP A 277 -6.28 10.29 20.23
N ILE A 278 -5.65 11.28 19.59
CA ILE A 278 -4.40 11.87 20.05
C ILE A 278 -4.50 12.63 21.38
N VAL A 279 -5.71 12.88 21.89
CA VAL A 279 -5.94 13.59 23.16
C VAL A 279 -6.09 12.59 24.30
N GLN A 280 -6.79 11.49 24.09
CA GLN A 280 -7.03 10.46 25.10
C GLN A 280 -6.03 9.30 25.06
N GLY A 281 -5.17 9.25 24.05
CA GLY A 281 -4.19 8.18 23.84
C GLY A 281 -4.44 7.45 22.52
N THR A 282 -3.36 7.18 21.78
CA THR A 282 -3.43 6.61 20.43
C THR A 282 -3.97 5.19 20.35
N ASP A 283 -4.13 4.52 21.49
CA ASP A 283 -4.74 3.19 21.59
C ASP A 283 -6.28 3.23 21.40
N ARG A 284 -6.87 4.44 21.41
CA ARG A 284 -8.29 4.66 21.14
C ARG A 284 -8.50 5.30 19.79
N GLN A 285 -9.65 5.06 19.19
CA GLN A 285 -10.09 5.72 17.96
C GLN A 285 -11.27 6.64 18.22
N ILE A 286 -11.35 7.72 17.47
CA ILE A 286 -12.49 8.64 17.53
C ILE A 286 -13.70 7.96 16.91
N ALA A 287 -14.73 7.74 17.73
CA ALA A 287 -16.01 7.17 17.31
C ALA A 287 -16.92 8.25 16.69
N LYS A 288 -17.63 7.88 15.64
CA LYS A 288 -18.63 8.70 14.95
C LYS A 288 -19.96 7.93 14.90
N PRO A 289 -21.01 8.41 15.59
CA PRO A 289 -22.31 7.76 15.54
C PRO A 289 -22.99 7.98 14.20
N LEU A 290 -23.57 6.92 13.66
CA LEU A 290 -24.39 6.91 12.45
C LEU A 290 -25.82 6.55 12.81
N ARG A 291 -26.77 7.20 12.14
CA ARG A 291 -28.17 6.81 12.13
C ARG A 291 -28.47 6.11 10.82
N MET A 292 -29.19 5.01 10.90
CA MET A 292 -29.52 4.18 9.75
C MET A 292 -31.00 3.78 9.81
N VAL A 293 -31.68 3.81 8.67
CA VAL A 293 -33.08 3.40 8.54
C VAL A 293 -33.21 2.45 7.36
N GLU A 294 -33.68 1.24 7.64
CA GLU A 294 -34.04 0.27 6.61
C GLU A 294 -35.40 0.64 6.01
N SER A 295 -35.51 0.64 4.69
CA SER A 295 -36.78 0.66 3.96
C SER A 295 -36.91 -0.65 3.17
N ARG A 296 -37.70 -1.60 3.68
CA ARG A 296 -37.92 -2.89 3.01
C ARG A 296 -38.65 -2.74 1.67
N ASP A 297 -39.63 -1.85 1.60
CA ASP A 297 -40.44 -1.62 0.39
C ASP A 297 -39.56 -1.13 -0.78
N ASP A 298 -38.57 -0.29 -0.48
CA ASP A 298 -37.65 0.26 -1.48
C ASP A 298 -36.39 -0.60 -1.70
N GLY A 299 -36.15 -1.60 -0.85
CA GLY A 299 -34.92 -2.38 -0.87
C GLY A 299 -33.66 -1.54 -0.59
N THR A 300 -33.79 -0.50 0.25
CA THR A 300 -32.71 0.46 0.54
C THR A 300 -32.43 0.66 2.02
N ILE A 301 -31.23 1.18 2.33
CA ILE A 301 -30.87 1.67 3.66
C ILE A 301 -30.46 3.12 3.54
N HIS A 302 -31.13 3.98 4.29
CA HIS A 302 -30.79 5.38 4.45
C HIS A 302 -29.77 5.55 5.58
N ILE A 303 -28.66 6.23 5.33
CA ILE A 303 -27.56 6.41 6.27
C ILE A 303 -27.25 7.90 6.41
N THR A 304 -27.18 8.39 7.65
CA THR A 304 -26.79 9.78 7.93
C THR A 304 -25.95 9.91 9.19
N ASP A 305 -24.99 10.82 9.17
CA ASP A 305 -24.21 11.27 10.33
C ASP A 305 -24.59 12.70 10.78
N GLY A 306 -25.64 13.26 10.16
CA GLY A 306 -26.10 14.64 10.30
C GLY A 306 -25.43 15.65 9.35
N LEU A 307 -24.32 15.28 8.68
CA LEU A 307 -23.64 16.11 7.68
C LEU A 307 -23.73 15.49 6.28
N SER A 308 -23.45 14.19 6.20
CA SER A 308 -23.59 13.35 5.03
C SER A 308 -24.87 12.55 5.13
N ASP A 309 -25.51 12.37 3.98
CA ASP A 309 -26.75 11.62 3.85
C ASP A 309 -26.72 10.82 2.54
N ARG A 310 -26.95 9.50 2.62
CA ARG A 310 -26.94 8.58 1.48
C ARG A 310 -28.02 7.53 1.60
N GLN A 311 -28.66 7.23 0.47
CA GLN A 311 -29.48 6.04 0.29
C GLN A 311 -28.67 4.96 -0.43
N ILE A 312 -28.59 3.77 0.17
CA ILE A 312 -27.81 2.65 -0.35
C ILE A 312 -28.76 1.55 -0.81
N THR A 313 -28.65 1.17 -2.08
CA THR A 313 -29.42 0.08 -2.69
C THR A 313 -28.52 -1.12 -2.95
N LYS A 314 -29.06 -2.34 -2.79
CA LYS A 314 -28.31 -3.57 -3.04
C LYS A 314 -27.80 -3.61 -4.48
N GLY A 315 -26.51 -3.92 -4.65
CA GLY A 315 -25.87 -4.00 -5.96
C GLY A 315 -25.37 -2.67 -6.53
N SER A 316 -25.72 -1.53 -5.92
CA SER A 316 -25.10 -0.24 -6.25
C SER A 316 -23.62 -0.26 -5.88
N PRO A 317 -22.73 0.40 -6.66
CA PRO A 317 -21.32 0.60 -6.28
C PRO A 317 -21.18 1.45 -5.00
N GLY A 318 -22.21 2.24 -4.67
CA GLY A 318 -22.23 3.15 -3.52
C GLY A 318 -21.61 4.51 -3.87
N ASP A 319 -22.26 5.58 -3.44
CA ASP A 319 -21.71 6.93 -3.52
C ASP A 319 -20.74 7.19 -2.36
N PRO A 320 -19.70 8.02 -2.56
CA PRO A 320 -18.83 8.44 -1.47
C PRO A 320 -19.62 9.06 -0.32
N PHE A 321 -19.34 8.58 0.89
CA PHE A 321 -19.83 9.10 2.15
C PHE A 321 -18.68 9.80 2.88
N ASP A 322 -18.86 11.08 3.19
CA ASP A 322 -17.85 11.88 3.87
C ASP A 322 -18.03 11.83 5.38
N PHE A 323 -16.92 11.64 6.09
CA PHE A 323 -16.87 11.61 7.54
C PHE A 323 -16.05 12.79 8.05
N LEU A 324 -16.63 13.59 8.94
CA LEU A 324 -15.89 14.64 9.64
C LEU A 324 -15.59 14.21 11.08
N PHE A 325 -14.31 13.97 11.37
CA PHE A 325 -13.81 13.63 12.71
C PHE A 325 -13.14 14.85 13.35
N ARG A 326 -13.53 15.17 14.59
CA ARG A 326 -12.90 16.24 15.38
C ARG A 326 -11.77 15.65 16.21
N LEU A 327 -10.53 16.02 15.90
CA LEU A 327 -9.33 15.61 16.63
C LEU A 327 -9.15 16.41 17.93
N SER A 328 -9.59 17.67 17.92
CA SER A 328 -9.64 18.56 19.08
C SER A 328 -10.70 19.65 18.83
N ALA A 329 -10.82 20.63 19.74
CA ALA A 329 -11.68 21.79 19.52
C ALA A 329 -11.30 22.62 18.27
N TRP A 330 -10.08 22.48 17.76
CA TRP A 330 -9.52 23.33 16.69
C TRP A 330 -8.96 22.56 15.50
N ALA A 331 -8.93 21.22 15.57
CA ALA A 331 -8.41 20.36 14.52
C ALA A 331 -9.45 19.31 14.15
N ARG A 332 -9.62 19.10 12.84
CA ARG A 332 -10.51 18.10 12.27
C ARG A 332 -9.83 17.43 11.09
N VAL A 333 -10.34 16.26 10.73
CA VAL A 333 -9.94 15.55 9.53
C VAL A 333 -11.19 15.02 8.83
N ARG A 334 -11.19 15.11 7.51
CA ARG A 334 -12.24 14.56 6.66
C ARG A 334 -11.76 13.24 6.07
N GLY A 335 -12.55 12.19 6.28
CA GLY A 335 -12.40 10.91 5.61
C GLY A 335 -13.50 10.71 4.56
N GLN A 336 -13.28 9.75 3.67
CA GLN A 336 -14.28 9.28 2.71
C GLN A 336 -14.27 7.75 2.65
N ALA A 337 -15.43 7.14 2.48
CA ALA A 337 -15.59 5.70 2.20
C ALA A 337 -16.94 5.45 1.52
N ARG A 338 -17.21 4.21 1.12
CA ARG A 338 -18.52 3.82 0.57
C ARG A 338 -19.15 2.71 1.40
N PHE A 339 -20.47 2.74 1.44
CA PHE A 339 -21.28 1.66 1.98
C PHE A 339 -21.79 0.77 0.85
N ARG A 340 -21.75 -0.53 1.06
CA ARG A 340 -22.31 -1.53 0.15
C ARG A 340 -23.26 -2.45 0.90
N LEU A 341 -24.50 -2.50 0.42
CA LEU A 341 -25.52 -3.40 0.96
C LEU A 341 -25.29 -4.83 0.44
N VAL A 342 -24.90 -5.72 1.35
CA VAL A 342 -24.55 -7.12 1.08
C VAL A 342 -25.80 -8.01 1.20
N GLU A 343 -26.52 -7.87 2.31
CA GLU A 343 -27.71 -8.66 2.64
C GLU A 343 -28.80 -7.74 3.18
N MET A 344 -30.06 -8.06 2.89
CA MET A 344 -31.23 -7.30 3.32
C MET A 344 -32.40 -8.25 3.59
N GLY A 345 -33.34 -7.84 4.46
CA GLY A 345 -34.49 -8.64 4.86
C GLY A 345 -34.34 -9.16 6.28
N ASP A 346 -34.45 -10.48 6.47
CA ASP A 346 -34.36 -11.09 7.81
C ASP A 346 -32.98 -10.94 8.45
N ARG A 347 -31.96 -10.75 7.61
CA ARG A 347 -30.61 -10.35 7.98
C ARG A 347 -30.23 -9.15 7.13
N VAL A 348 -29.70 -8.13 7.80
CA VAL A 348 -29.14 -6.95 7.14
C VAL A 348 -27.64 -6.98 7.36
N SER A 349 -26.89 -6.75 6.28
CA SER A 349 -25.43 -6.68 6.29
C SER A 349 -24.96 -5.56 5.38
N LEU A 350 -24.24 -4.59 5.95
CA LEU A 350 -23.66 -3.43 5.27
C LEU A 350 -22.15 -3.49 5.42
N TYR A 351 -21.44 -3.54 4.30
CA TYR A 351 -20.01 -3.40 4.25
C TYR A 351 -19.63 -1.92 4.11
N LEU A 352 -18.64 -1.48 4.88
CA LEU A 352 -18.06 -0.14 4.83
C LEU A 352 -16.58 -0.29 4.47
N ASP A 353 -16.20 0.37 3.37
CA ASP A 353 -14.80 0.46 2.95
C ASP A 353 -13.90 1.07 4.02
N PRO A 354 -12.58 0.81 3.95
CA PRO A 354 -11.63 1.57 4.72
C PRO A 354 -11.84 3.07 4.52
N ILE A 355 -11.87 3.81 5.62
CA ILE A 355 -12.06 5.26 5.57
C ILE A 355 -10.75 5.90 5.11
N GLY A 356 -10.66 6.19 3.82
CA GLY A 356 -9.54 6.89 3.21
C GLY A 356 -9.54 8.37 3.57
N PHE A 357 -8.40 9.03 3.38
CA PHE A 357 -8.31 10.48 3.50
C PHE A 357 -9.11 11.16 2.39
N HIS A 358 -9.93 12.16 2.72
CA HIS A 358 -10.56 12.99 1.70
C HIS A 358 -9.53 14.01 1.17
N PRO A 359 -9.26 14.06 -0.15
CA PRO A 359 -8.14 14.85 -0.68
C PRO A 359 -8.30 16.37 -0.49
N GLY A 360 -9.54 16.86 -0.37
CA GLY A 360 -9.82 18.29 -0.13
C GLY A 360 -9.58 18.78 1.30
N GLU A 361 -9.36 17.90 2.29
CA GLU A 361 -9.12 18.33 3.67
C GLU A 361 -8.23 17.32 4.43
N LEU A 362 -6.92 17.49 4.26
CA LEU A 362 -5.90 16.62 4.86
C LEU A 362 -5.37 17.15 6.20
N PRO A 363 -5.00 16.27 7.16
CA PRO A 363 -4.24 16.67 8.32
C PRO A 363 -2.88 17.27 7.93
N LYS A 364 -2.39 18.24 8.70
CA LYS A 364 -1.02 18.78 8.50
C LYS A 364 0.01 17.65 8.54
N GLY A 365 0.90 17.62 7.56
CA GLY A 365 1.96 16.62 7.42
C GLY A 365 1.56 15.38 6.61
N VAL A 366 0.26 15.16 6.35
CA VAL A 366 -0.21 14.12 5.42
C VAL A 366 -0.20 14.69 4.00
N ARG A 367 0.57 14.07 3.11
CA ARG A 367 0.69 14.47 1.70
C ARG A 367 0.35 13.29 0.80
N LEU A 368 -0.85 13.31 0.22
CA LEU A 368 -1.30 12.29 -0.74
C LEU A 368 -0.69 12.52 -2.13
N SER A 369 -0.34 13.76 -2.46
CA SER A 369 0.14 14.13 -3.79
C SER A 369 1.17 15.24 -3.77
N ASN A 370 1.83 15.43 -4.91
CA ASN A 370 2.58 16.61 -5.27
C ASN A 370 2.08 17.16 -6.62
N PRO A 371 1.88 18.49 -6.76
CA PRO A 371 1.71 19.45 -5.68
C PRO A 371 0.63 19.02 -4.67
N ASP A 372 0.60 19.64 -3.49
CA ASP A 372 -0.28 19.23 -2.40
C ASP A 372 -1.78 19.25 -2.77
N ASP A 373 -2.16 20.06 -3.76
CA ASP A 373 -3.53 20.18 -4.26
C ASP A 373 -3.89 19.21 -5.40
N PHE A 374 -2.93 18.44 -5.93
CA PHE A 374 -3.11 17.63 -7.13
C PHE A 374 -4.17 16.53 -6.95
N ALA A 375 -4.16 15.82 -5.83
CA ALA A 375 -5.19 14.82 -5.51
C ALA A 375 -6.59 15.45 -5.44
N TRP A 376 -6.69 16.67 -4.91
CA TRP A 376 -7.96 17.39 -4.81
C TRP A 376 -8.45 17.86 -6.18
N ARG A 377 -7.56 18.32 -7.06
CA ARG A 377 -7.91 18.65 -8.44
C ARG A 377 -8.43 17.45 -9.21
N LEU A 378 -7.71 16.32 -9.17
CA LEU A 378 -8.19 15.07 -9.77
C LEU A 378 -9.58 14.69 -9.25
N TRP A 379 -9.80 14.78 -7.94
CA TRP A 379 -11.08 14.39 -7.33
C TRP A 379 -12.25 15.25 -7.85
N ASN A 380 -12.04 16.55 -8.08
CA ASN A 380 -13.08 17.43 -8.62
C ASN A 380 -13.26 17.31 -10.13
N GLU A 381 -12.17 17.14 -10.89
CA GLU A 381 -12.19 17.15 -12.34
C GLU A 381 -12.58 15.79 -12.94
N VAL A 382 -12.20 14.70 -12.26
CA VAL A 382 -12.43 13.31 -12.72
C VAL A 382 -13.59 12.67 -11.97
N GLY A 383 -13.70 12.94 -10.67
CA GLY A 383 -14.68 12.33 -9.78
C GLY A 383 -14.02 11.63 -8.59
N ALA A 384 -14.85 11.15 -7.67
CA ALA A 384 -14.37 10.55 -6.44
C ALA A 384 -13.65 9.21 -6.67
N PHE A 385 -12.48 9.06 -6.06
CA PHE A 385 -11.69 7.82 -6.07
C PHE A 385 -11.17 7.47 -4.69
N GLU A 386 -10.88 6.19 -4.46
CA GLU A 386 -10.27 5.72 -3.20
C GLU A 386 -8.82 6.19 -3.05
N THR A 387 -8.49 6.70 -1.87
CA THR A 387 -7.15 7.23 -1.55
C THR A 387 -6.29 6.24 -0.78
N VAL A 388 -6.86 5.13 -0.29
CA VAL A 388 -6.10 4.06 0.36
C VAL A 388 -5.27 3.32 -0.68
N GLY A 389 -4.01 3.04 -0.38
CA GLY A 389 -3.06 2.46 -1.33
C GLY A 389 -3.39 1.04 -1.79
N TRP A 390 -4.28 0.36 -1.08
CA TRP A 390 -4.89 -0.92 -1.43
C TRP A 390 -6.41 -0.79 -1.53
N ALA A 391 -6.85 -0.13 -2.59
CA ALA A 391 -8.25 -0.13 -2.99
C ALA A 391 -8.64 -1.55 -3.46
N CYS A 392 -9.61 -2.16 -2.77
CA CYS A 392 -10.37 -3.38 -3.09
C CYS A 392 -10.71 -4.17 -1.80
N ALA A 393 -11.93 -4.67 -1.68
CA ALA A 393 -12.46 -5.45 -0.55
C ALA A 393 -11.95 -6.91 -0.47
N THR A 394 -10.68 -7.14 -0.81
CA THR A 394 -10.02 -8.47 -0.81
C THR A 394 -10.09 -9.14 0.56
N ASN A 395 -9.72 -8.41 1.62
CA ASN A 395 -9.73 -8.90 3.00
C ASN A 395 -11.14 -9.27 3.47
N ALA A 396 -12.16 -8.50 3.09
CA ALA A 396 -13.54 -8.79 3.43
C ALA A 396 -14.06 -10.05 2.74
N LEU A 397 -13.66 -10.31 1.48
CA LEU A 397 -13.98 -11.56 0.79
C LEU A 397 -13.22 -12.75 1.40
N GLN A 398 -11.94 -12.55 1.72
CA GLN A 398 -11.10 -13.54 2.39
C GLN A 398 -11.68 -13.99 3.73
N ASP A 399 -12.20 -13.06 4.54
CA ASP A 399 -12.88 -13.35 5.80
C ASP A 399 -14.35 -13.77 5.61
N VAL A 400 -14.79 -13.98 4.36
CA VAL A 400 -16.12 -14.50 4.01
C VAL A 400 -17.25 -13.54 4.43
N MET A 401 -16.96 -12.25 4.54
CA MET A 401 -17.92 -11.23 4.95
C MET A 401 -18.74 -10.66 3.79
N ILE A 402 -18.15 -10.61 2.59
CA ILE A 402 -18.83 -10.29 1.34
C ILE A 402 -18.82 -11.50 0.38
N ASP A 403 -19.57 -11.42 -0.71
CA ASP A 403 -19.54 -12.41 -1.78
C ASP A 403 -18.66 -11.96 -2.96
N ASP A 404 -18.35 -12.91 -3.85
CA ASP A 404 -17.50 -12.67 -5.04
C ASP A 404 -18.07 -11.60 -5.98
N ALA A 405 -19.40 -11.53 -6.11
CA ALA A 405 -20.05 -10.51 -6.93
C ALA A 405 -19.86 -9.10 -6.37
N THR A 406 -19.91 -8.95 -5.04
CA THR A 406 -19.65 -7.69 -4.35
C THR A 406 -18.20 -7.27 -4.50
N PHE A 407 -17.26 -8.20 -4.26
CA PHE A 407 -15.83 -7.94 -4.51
C PHE A 407 -15.57 -7.53 -5.96
N LEU A 408 -16.15 -8.24 -6.93
CA LEU A 408 -15.88 -7.96 -8.35
C LEU A 408 -16.43 -6.60 -8.81
N ARG A 409 -17.57 -6.15 -8.26
CA ARG A 409 -18.08 -4.78 -8.49
C ARG A 409 -17.12 -3.74 -7.92
N ASP A 410 -16.68 -3.93 -6.68
CA ASP A 410 -15.73 -3.06 -5.99
C ASP A 410 -14.38 -2.98 -6.72
N ALA A 411 -13.82 -4.12 -7.13
CA ALA A 411 -12.59 -4.17 -7.92
C ALA A 411 -12.72 -3.46 -9.27
N ARG A 412 -13.85 -3.62 -9.97
CA ARG A 412 -14.11 -2.91 -11.23
C ARG A 412 -14.25 -1.41 -11.03
N GLN A 413 -14.92 -0.98 -9.95
CA GLN A 413 -15.01 0.44 -9.59
C GLN A 413 -13.62 1.04 -9.33
N ALA A 414 -12.77 0.38 -8.55
CA ALA A 414 -11.40 0.83 -8.32
C ALA A 414 -10.58 0.92 -9.63
N TRP A 415 -10.80 0.01 -10.58
CA TRP A 415 -10.14 0.05 -11.88
C TRP A 415 -10.66 1.20 -12.75
N ASP A 416 -11.97 1.43 -12.76
CA ASP A 416 -12.59 2.55 -13.47
C ASP A 416 -12.03 3.89 -12.96
N GLU A 417 -11.88 4.04 -11.64
CA GLU A 417 -11.26 5.20 -11.00
C GLU A 417 -9.78 5.37 -11.42
N GLN A 418 -9.00 4.29 -11.42
CA GLN A 418 -7.59 4.31 -11.85
C GLN A 418 -7.44 4.70 -13.33
N GLU A 419 -8.27 4.14 -14.21
CA GLU A 419 -8.28 4.47 -15.64
C GLU A 419 -8.73 5.92 -15.88
N ALA A 420 -9.71 6.42 -15.13
CA ALA A 420 -10.18 7.80 -15.27
C ALA A 420 -9.07 8.80 -14.90
N ASN A 421 -8.36 8.56 -13.79
CA ASN A 421 -7.20 9.36 -13.38
C ASN A 421 -6.04 9.26 -14.38
N ALA A 422 -5.76 8.06 -14.91
CA ALA A 422 -4.74 7.87 -15.95
C ALA A 422 -5.09 8.64 -17.23
N ARG A 423 -6.33 8.51 -17.73
CA ARG A 423 -6.82 9.24 -18.91
C ARG A 423 -6.75 10.75 -18.74
N HIS A 424 -6.96 11.24 -17.52
CA HIS A 424 -6.83 12.67 -17.22
C HIS A 424 -5.41 13.16 -17.50
N GLU A 425 -4.39 12.46 -16.97
CA GLU A 425 -2.99 12.86 -17.15
C GLU A 425 -2.46 12.57 -18.56
N LEU A 426 -2.89 11.48 -19.19
CA LEU A 426 -2.49 11.12 -20.57
C LEU A 426 -2.91 12.14 -21.63
N LYS A 427 -3.97 12.92 -21.38
CA LYS A 427 -4.42 14.00 -22.28
C LYS A 427 -3.51 15.22 -22.24
N ARG A 428 -2.61 15.32 -21.26
CA ARG A 428 -1.74 16.48 -21.07
C ARG A 428 -0.43 16.29 -21.82
N ASP A 429 0.09 17.37 -22.38
CA ASP A 429 1.35 17.39 -23.12
C ASP A 429 2.50 18.05 -22.34
N ASP A 430 2.32 18.28 -21.04
CA ASP A 430 3.25 19.03 -20.19
C ASP A 430 4.22 18.17 -19.37
N ALA A 431 4.10 16.84 -19.46
CA ALA A 431 5.00 15.89 -18.82
C ALA A 431 5.72 15.03 -19.86
N ARG A 432 7.03 14.85 -19.69
CA ARG A 432 7.86 14.01 -20.57
C ARG A 432 7.81 12.53 -20.20
N VAL A 433 7.60 12.22 -18.93
CA VAL A 433 7.37 10.83 -18.47
C VAL A 433 6.03 10.77 -17.76
N VAL A 434 5.09 9.99 -18.31
CA VAL A 434 3.76 9.77 -17.74
C VAL A 434 3.68 8.33 -17.26
N THR A 435 3.48 8.13 -15.97
CA THR A 435 3.39 6.81 -15.35
C THR A 435 2.00 6.58 -14.79
N CYS A 436 1.37 5.48 -15.17
CA CYS A 436 0.04 5.08 -14.70
C CYS A 436 0.11 3.67 -14.13
N ILE A 437 -0.25 3.52 -12.86
CA ILE A 437 -0.17 2.23 -12.15
C ILE A 437 -1.57 1.71 -11.84
N PHE A 438 -1.80 0.44 -12.19
CA PHE A 438 -3.05 -0.27 -12.02
C PHE A 438 -2.84 -1.48 -11.10
N THR A 439 -3.55 -1.51 -9.97
CA THR A 439 -3.36 -2.54 -8.93
C THR A 439 -4.41 -3.64 -8.96
N VAL A 440 -5.48 -3.45 -9.74
CA VAL A 440 -6.64 -4.36 -9.75
C VAL A 440 -6.37 -5.74 -10.36
N PRO A 441 -5.53 -5.91 -11.41
CA PRO A 441 -5.23 -7.25 -11.95
C PRO A 441 -4.69 -8.23 -10.89
N ASP A 442 -3.81 -7.75 -10.01
CA ASP A 442 -3.32 -8.48 -8.83
C ASP A 442 -4.47 -8.95 -7.92
N ARG A 443 -5.37 -8.03 -7.55
CA ARG A 443 -6.52 -8.30 -6.67
C ARG A 443 -7.46 -9.37 -7.25
N ILE A 444 -7.77 -9.28 -8.54
CA ILE A 444 -8.60 -10.27 -9.24
C ILE A 444 -7.91 -11.63 -9.24
N GLN A 445 -6.62 -11.70 -9.55
CA GLN A 445 -5.89 -12.96 -9.59
C GLN A 445 -5.79 -13.61 -8.21
N HIS A 446 -5.52 -12.85 -7.15
CA HIS A 446 -5.55 -13.37 -5.79
C HIS A 446 -6.88 -14.05 -5.47
N MET A 447 -8.01 -13.40 -5.78
CA MET A 447 -9.31 -13.92 -5.41
C MET A 447 -9.80 -15.03 -6.36
N PHE A 448 -9.66 -14.88 -7.68
CA PHE A 448 -10.40 -15.69 -8.66
C PHE A 448 -9.61 -16.88 -9.22
N THR A 449 -8.32 -17.03 -8.90
CA THR A 449 -7.49 -18.15 -9.39
C THR A 449 -8.08 -19.51 -9.03
N ARG A 450 -8.75 -19.65 -7.87
CA ARG A 450 -9.45 -20.88 -7.46
C ARG A 450 -10.46 -21.42 -8.46
N PHE A 451 -11.06 -20.57 -9.29
CA PHE A 451 -12.07 -21.01 -10.26
C PHE A 451 -11.49 -21.79 -11.44
N ALA A 452 -10.16 -21.88 -11.55
CA ALA A 452 -9.50 -22.83 -12.44
C ALA A 452 -9.63 -24.29 -11.96
N TRP A 453 -9.99 -24.55 -10.69
CA TRP A 453 -10.17 -25.89 -10.14
C TRP A 453 -11.36 -26.06 -9.19
N SER A 454 -12.20 -25.03 -9.02
CA SER A 454 -13.39 -25.04 -8.17
C SER A 454 -14.61 -24.52 -8.92
N ASP A 455 -15.74 -25.20 -8.74
CA ASP A 455 -17.07 -24.77 -9.21
C ASP A 455 -17.95 -24.21 -8.08
N VAL A 456 -17.37 -24.01 -6.90
CA VAL A 456 -18.03 -23.44 -5.72
C VAL A 456 -17.28 -22.25 -5.14
N ASP A 457 -18.02 -21.33 -4.53
CA ASP A 457 -17.48 -20.18 -3.79
C ASP A 457 -16.93 -20.60 -2.42
N VAL A 458 -16.38 -19.64 -1.67
CA VAL A 458 -15.83 -19.91 -0.32
C VAL A 458 -16.86 -20.32 0.72
N ARG A 459 -18.16 -20.21 0.41
CA ARG A 459 -19.28 -20.68 1.23
C ARG A 459 -19.84 -22.01 0.72
N GLY A 460 -19.20 -22.64 -0.26
CA GLY A 460 -19.62 -23.91 -0.85
C GLY A 460 -20.82 -23.80 -1.79
N ARG A 461 -21.19 -22.60 -2.25
CA ARG A 461 -22.31 -22.38 -3.17
C ARG A 461 -21.84 -22.42 -4.61
N PRO A 462 -22.65 -22.88 -5.58
CA PRO A 462 -22.30 -22.84 -7.00
C PRO A 462 -21.92 -21.42 -7.44
N ILE A 463 -20.86 -21.31 -8.25
CA ILE A 463 -20.39 -20.03 -8.79
C ILE A 463 -21.15 -19.66 -10.06
N ASP A 464 -21.08 -18.38 -10.44
CA ASP A 464 -21.36 -18.00 -11.83
C ASP A 464 -20.22 -18.54 -12.73
N PRO A 465 -20.51 -19.41 -13.74
CA PRO A 465 -19.48 -19.97 -14.60
C PRO A 465 -18.64 -18.91 -15.33
N ARG A 466 -19.17 -17.69 -15.51
CA ARG A 466 -18.44 -16.57 -16.12
C ARG A 466 -17.24 -16.13 -15.28
N TRP A 467 -17.20 -16.43 -13.98
CA TRP A 467 -16.09 -16.09 -13.10
C TRP A 467 -14.78 -16.80 -13.46
N LYS A 468 -14.85 -17.95 -14.16
CA LYS A 468 -13.67 -18.66 -14.69
C LYS A 468 -12.87 -17.83 -15.70
N GLN A 469 -13.48 -16.81 -16.30
CA GLN A 469 -12.88 -15.95 -17.32
C GLN A 469 -12.42 -14.59 -16.77
N GLU A 470 -12.61 -14.29 -15.48
CA GLU A 470 -12.33 -12.93 -14.96
C GLU A 470 -10.84 -12.57 -14.99
N ILE A 471 -9.94 -13.56 -14.82
CA ILE A 471 -8.50 -13.33 -15.01
C ILE A 471 -8.22 -12.97 -16.48
N GLU A 472 -8.74 -13.74 -17.44
CA GLU A 472 -8.57 -13.42 -18.86
C GLU A 472 -9.15 -12.04 -19.21
N ARG A 473 -10.33 -11.70 -18.68
CA ARG A 473 -10.97 -10.39 -18.86
C ARG A 473 -10.13 -9.24 -18.29
N ALA A 474 -9.42 -9.48 -17.19
CA ALA A 474 -8.48 -8.50 -16.64
C ALA A 474 -7.32 -8.24 -17.61
N TYR A 475 -6.71 -9.28 -18.18
CA TYR A 475 -5.63 -9.11 -19.18
C TYR A 475 -6.15 -8.40 -20.44
N GLN A 476 -7.33 -8.78 -20.92
CA GLN A 476 -7.97 -8.09 -22.05
C GLN A 476 -8.29 -6.63 -21.75
N ARG A 477 -8.64 -6.29 -20.50
CA ARG A 477 -8.87 -4.89 -20.10
C ARG A 477 -7.57 -4.09 -20.09
N ALA A 478 -6.49 -4.65 -19.55
CA ALA A 478 -5.16 -4.05 -19.60
C ALA A 478 -4.72 -3.83 -21.07
N ASP A 479 -4.88 -4.83 -21.93
CA ASP A 479 -4.57 -4.76 -23.36
C ASP A 479 -5.36 -3.67 -24.09
N ARG A 480 -6.68 -3.55 -23.83
CA ARG A 480 -7.50 -2.46 -24.38
C ARG A 480 -6.99 -1.09 -23.95
N PHE A 481 -6.54 -0.94 -22.70
CA PHE A 481 -5.98 0.33 -22.23
C PHE A 481 -4.65 0.64 -22.91
N VAL A 482 -3.77 -0.36 -23.11
CA VAL A 482 -2.54 -0.22 -23.90
C VAL A 482 -2.86 0.22 -25.33
N GLY A 483 -3.84 -0.42 -25.97
CA GLY A 483 -4.33 -0.05 -27.30
C GLY A 483 -4.78 1.40 -27.37
N GLU A 484 -5.57 1.85 -26.41
CA GLU A 484 -5.98 3.24 -26.33
C GLU A 484 -4.79 4.19 -26.20
N VAL A 485 -3.77 3.88 -25.37
CA VAL A 485 -2.58 4.73 -25.26
C VAL A 485 -1.84 4.84 -26.58
N MET A 486 -1.63 3.71 -27.25
CA MET A 486 -0.96 3.66 -28.55
C MET A 486 -1.72 4.42 -29.65
N GLU A 487 -3.05 4.39 -29.62
CA GLU A 487 -3.89 4.93 -30.70
C GLU A 487 -4.31 6.38 -30.48
N LYS A 488 -4.49 6.80 -29.23
CA LYS A 488 -5.07 8.10 -28.90
C LYS A 488 -4.07 9.11 -28.33
N TYR A 489 -3.09 8.65 -27.56
CA TYR A 489 -2.18 9.55 -26.83
C TYR A 489 -0.76 9.55 -27.39
N ARG A 490 -0.28 8.44 -27.95
CA ARG A 490 1.06 8.30 -28.53
C ARG A 490 1.20 9.10 -29.82
N LYS A 491 2.18 10.02 -29.85
CA LYS A 491 2.59 10.80 -31.03
C LYS A 491 3.88 10.23 -31.63
N PRO A 492 4.26 10.59 -32.87
CA PRO A 492 5.57 10.22 -33.40
C PRO A 492 6.70 10.68 -32.46
N GLY A 493 7.60 9.77 -32.09
CA GLY A 493 8.67 10.01 -31.11
C GLY A 493 8.29 9.68 -29.65
N ASP A 494 7.00 9.50 -29.35
CA ASP A 494 6.57 8.98 -28.06
C ASP A 494 6.76 7.46 -27.99
N HIS A 495 7.01 6.94 -26.79
CA HIS A 495 7.26 5.53 -26.51
C HIS A 495 6.34 4.98 -25.43
N VAL A 496 6.04 3.69 -25.49
CA VAL A 496 5.23 2.99 -24.48
C VAL A 496 6.03 1.85 -23.85
N VAL A 497 6.01 1.77 -22.52
CA VAL A 497 6.58 0.69 -21.74
C VAL A 497 5.51 0.13 -20.83
N VAL A 498 5.17 -1.14 -21.01
CA VAL A 498 4.29 -1.91 -20.14
C VAL A 498 5.15 -2.73 -19.19
N VAL A 499 4.95 -2.56 -17.89
CA VAL A 499 5.69 -3.24 -16.84
C VAL A 499 4.73 -3.95 -15.90
N SER A 500 5.08 -5.16 -15.49
CA SER A 500 4.51 -5.79 -14.30
C SER A 500 5.62 -6.27 -13.38
N ASP A 501 5.42 -6.05 -12.09
CA ASP A 501 6.38 -6.27 -11.03
C ASP A 501 6.59 -7.75 -10.68
N HIS A 502 5.58 -8.60 -10.88
CA HIS A 502 5.66 -10.05 -10.76
C HIS A 502 4.54 -10.76 -11.52
N GLY A 503 4.71 -12.06 -11.74
CA GLY A 503 3.67 -12.96 -12.22
C GLY A 503 2.87 -13.59 -11.08
N PHE A 504 2.21 -14.72 -11.37
CA PHE A 504 1.26 -15.35 -10.44
C PHE A 504 1.34 -16.88 -10.46
N SER A 505 1.10 -17.48 -9.29
CA SER A 505 0.96 -18.91 -9.10
C SER A 505 -0.37 -19.23 -8.42
N PRO A 506 -1.01 -20.37 -8.70
CA PRO A 506 -2.04 -20.88 -7.81
C PRO A 506 -1.46 -21.15 -6.41
N TRP A 507 -2.25 -20.93 -5.37
CA TRP A 507 -1.96 -21.31 -3.99
C TRP A 507 -2.99 -22.34 -3.51
N LYS A 508 -2.60 -23.61 -3.61
CA LYS A 508 -3.43 -24.77 -3.25
C LYS A 508 -3.03 -25.36 -1.90
N ARG A 509 -1.74 -25.28 -1.56
CA ARG A 509 -1.15 -25.90 -0.36
C ARG A 509 -0.41 -24.85 0.45
N ALA A 510 -0.73 -24.75 1.73
CA ALA A 510 -0.10 -23.83 2.67
C ALA A 510 1.05 -24.52 3.43
N VAL A 511 2.17 -23.83 3.60
CA VAL A 511 3.36 -24.31 4.32
C VAL A 511 3.56 -23.51 5.61
N ASN A 512 3.35 -24.12 6.77
CA ASN A 512 3.63 -23.47 8.05
C ASN A 512 5.10 -23.70 8.46
N LEU A 513 5.94 -22.69 8.22
CA LEU A 513 7.37 -22.77 8.55
C LEU A 513 7.62 -22.82 10.05
N ASN A 514 6.85 -22.08 10.86
CA ASN A 514 6.99 -22.16 12.32
C ASN A 514 6.66 -23.56 12.87
N ALA A 515 5.62 -24.21 12.34
CA ALA A 515 5.30 -25.59 12.71
C ALA A 515 6.43 -26.57 12.34
N LEU A 516 7.11 -26.34 11.20
CA LEU A 516 8.29 -27.13 10.81
C LEU A 516 9.43 -26.93 11.82
N LEU A 517 9.72 -25.69 12.20
CA LEU A 517 10.78 -25.34 13.15
C LEU A 517 10.51 -25.93 14.54
N ILE A 518 9.25 -25.92 15.01
CA ILE A 518 8.83 -26.57 16.26
C ILE A 518 9.04 -28.08 16.18
N ARG A 519 8.59 -28.72 15.09
CA ARG A 519 8.73 -30.17 14.89
C ARG A 519 10.19 -30.62 14.92
N LYS A 520 11.12 -29.77 14.49
CA LYS A 520 12.57 -30.02 14.52
C LYS A 520 13.25 -29.61 15.82
N GLY A 521 12.52 -29.04 16.78
CA GLY A 521 13.06 -28.59 18.06
C GLY A 521 13.86 -27.29 17.99
N TRP A 522 13.79 -26.54 16.88
CA TRP A 522 14.47 -25.26 16.71
C TRP A 522 13.65 -24.07 17.21
N MET A 523 12.35 -24.24 17.41
CA MET A 523 11.45 -23.25 18.01
C MET A 523 10.72 -23.89 19.19
N THR A 524 10.72 -23.21 20.35
CA THR A 524 10.12 -23.71 21.58
C THR A 524 9.04 -22.74 22.06
N LEU A 525 7.88 -23.27 22.46
CA LEU A 525 6.79 -22.49 23.03
C LEU A 525 6.69 -22.72 24.54
N ARG A 526 6.28 -21.69 25.29
CA ARG A 526 5.97 -21.77 26.74
C ARG A 526 4.64 -22.47 27.02
N GLY A 527 3.78 -22.56 26.02
CA GLY A 527 2.44 -23.12 26.09
C GLY A 527 1.87 -23.42 24.71
N PRO A 528 0.58 -23.75 24.60
CA PRO A 528 -0.07 -23.99 23.32
C PRO A 528 -0.05 -22.71 22.45
N SER A 529 0.15 -22.86 21.14
CA SER A 529 0.06 -21.72 20.21
C SER A 529 -1.39 -21.32 19.97
N SER A 530 -1.63 -20.02 19.84
CA SER A 530 -2.91 -19.45 19.43
C SER A 530 -2.87 -18.98 17.99
N LYS A 531 -4.04 -18.91 17.34
CA LYS A 531 -4.16 -18.25 16.04
C LYS A 531 -3.88 -16.76 16.21
N LYS A 532 -3.11 -16.20 15.29
CA LYS A 532 -2.79 -14.78 15.21
C LYS A 532 -3.68 -14.08 14.19
N SER A 533 -4.04 -12.83 14.48
CA SER A 533 -4.72 -11.93 13.55
C SER A 533 -3.81 -10.73 13.20
N LEU A 534 -4.09 -10.07 12.06
CA LEU A 534 -3.40 -8.83 11.71
C LEU A 534 -3.64 -7.72 12.74
N HIS A 535 -4.86 -7.65 13.27
CA HIS A 535 -5.23 -6.67 14.29
C HIS A 535 -4.38 -6.83 15.55
N ASP A 536 -4.30 -8.04 16.11
CA ASP A 536 -3.55 -8.29 17.35
C ASP A 536 -2.07 -7.96 17.17
N ASN A 537 -1.48 -8.40 16.06
CA ASN A 537 -0.05 -8.23 15.82
C ASN A 537 0.37 -6.79 15.53
N LEU A 538 -0.42 -6.05 14.74
CA LEU A 538 -0.05 -4.70 14.30
C LEU A 538 -0.55 -3.60 15.25
N VAL A 539 -1.63 -3.85 16.01
CA VAL A 539 -2.21 -2.87 16.94
C VAL A 539 -1.70 -3.09 18.37
N HIS A 540 -1.67 -4.33 18.87
CA HIS A 540 -1.24 -4.62 20.25
C HIS A 540 0.26 -4.93 20.37
N GLY A 541 0.93 -5.19 19.24
CA GLY A 541 2.37 -4.96 19.07
C GLY A 541 3.32 -6.07 19.53
N ASN A 542 2.87 -7.07 20.28
CA ASN A 542 3.76 -8.16 20.73
C ASN A 542 3.57 -9.41 19.86
N VAL A 543 4.48 -9.59 18.90
CA VAL A 543 4.55 -10.84 18.14
C VAL A 543 5.32 -11.87 18.97
N PHE A 544 4.91 -13.14 18.91
CA PHE A 544 5.60 -14.26 19.59
C PHE A 544 5.50 -14.30 21.13
N GLU A 545 4.41 -13.84 21.73
CA GLU A 545 4.18 -13.95 23.19
C GLU A 545 4.35 -15.36 23.74
N GLU A 546 3.89 -16.38 23.01
CA GLU A 546 4.01 -17.78 23.42
C GLU A 546 5.41 -18.39 23.26
N VAL A 547 6.37 -17.69 22.64
CA VAL A 547 7.69 -18.24 22.32
C VAL A 547 8.65 -18.16 23.50
N ASP A 548 9.27 -19.31 23.84
CA ASP A 548 10.38 -19.37 24.77
C ASP A 548 11.69 -19.06 24.06
N TRP A 549 12.09 -17.78 24.08
CA TRP A 549 13.29 -17.30 23.42
C TRP A 549 14.59 -17.87 23.99
N SER A 550 14.61 -18.28 25.26
CA SER A 550 15.80 -18.88 25.88
C SER A 550 16.15 -20.26 25.31
N ARG A 551 15.20 -20.88 24.59
CA ARG A 551 15.31 -22.22 23.99
C ARG A 551 15.03 -22.23 22.49
N THR A 552 14.72 -21.08 21.91
CA THR A 552 14.39 -20.95 20.48
C THR A 552 15.63 -20.53 19.71
N LYS A 553 15.99 -21.32 18.69
CA LYS A 553 17.13 -21.09 17.80
C LYS A 553 16.73 -20.44 16.48
N ALA A 554 15.53 -20.69 15.98
CA ALA A 554 15.04 -20.15 14.71
C ALA A 554 13.53 -19.89 14.76
N TYR A 555 13.06 -18.94 13.95
CA TYR A 555 11.66 -18.55 13.84
C TYR A 555 11.35 -17.98 12.43
N SER A 556 10.08 -17.97 12.03
CA SER A 556 9.62 -17.42 10.76
C SER A 556 8.63 -16.27 11.00
N LEU A 557 8.81 -15.17 10.24
CA LEU A 557 7.94 -13.99 10.25
C LEU A 557 7.85 -13.37 8.85
N GLY A 558 6.64 -13.06 8.43
CA GLY A 558 6.34 -12.56 7.09
C GLY A 558 6.42 -13.65 6.01
N LEU A 559 6.51 -13.22 4.76
CA LEU A 559 6.23 -14.08 3.62
C LEU A 559 7.45 -14.88 3.17
N GLY A 560 7.63 -16.06 3.74
CA GLY A 560 8.67 -17.02 3.33
C GLY A 560 10.06 -16.69 3.88
N ARG A 561 10.14 -16.07 5.06
CA ARG A 561 11.41 -15.67 5.70
C ARG A 561 11.66 -16.47 6.97
N ILE A 562 12.90 -16.89 7.19
CA ILE A 562 13.36 -17.55 8.42
C ILE A 562 14.52 -16.75 8.99
N TYR A 563 14.48 -16.56 10.30
CA TYR A 563 15.48 -15.87 11.09
C TYR A 563 16.03 -16.83 12.13
N LEU A 564 17.32 -16.72 12.42
CA LEU A 564 17.95 -17.32 13.59
C LEU A 564 17.85 -16.35 14.78
N ASN A 565 17.75 -16.88 15.98
CA ASN A 565 17.83 -16.11 17.23
C ASN A 565 19.31 -15.90 17.60
N ARG A 566 20.01 -15.02 16.87
CA ARG A 566 21.46 -14.82 16.95
C ARG A 566 21.84 -13.94 18.13
N SER A 567 22.90 -14.35 18.82
CA SER A 567 23.50 -13.54 19.88
C SER A 567 23.97 -12.19 19.33
N GLY A 568 23.62 -11.10 20.02
CA GLY A 568 23.96 -9.73 19.62
C GLY A 568 23.07 -9.11 18.52
N ARG A 569 22.18 -9.88 17.89
CA ARG A 569 21.18 -9.34 16.95
C ARG A 569 19.77 -9.37 17.55
N GLU A 570 19.34 -10.50 18.10
CA GLU A 570 18.06 -10.64 18.77
C GLU A 570 18.18 -10.36 20.29
N PRO A 571 17.15 -9.76 20.95
CA PRO A 571 17.23 -9.39 22.37
C PRO A 571 17.58 -10.53 23.33
N GLN A 572 17.14 -11.75 23.01
CA GLN A 572 17.41 -12.98 23.76
C GLN A 572 18.13 -14.01 22.88
N GLY A 573 19.02 -13.53 22.00
CA GLY A 573 19.79 -14.33 21.06
C GLY A 573 20.69 -15.37 21.73
N ILE A 574 20.50 -16.65 21.39
CA ILE A 574 21.27 -17.78 21.94
C ILE A 574 22.20 -18.43 20.90
N VAL A 575 22.02 -18.16 19.61
CA VAL A 575 22.79 -18.80 18.54
C VAL A 575 24.05 -17.98 18.24
N GLY A 576 25.22 -18.56 18.48
CA GLY A 576 26.51 -17.95 18.11
C GLY A 576 26.83 -18.09 16.61
N ASP A 577 27.80 -17.33 16.11
CA ASP A 577 28.12 -17.28 14.66
C ASP A 577 28.54 -18.62 14.05
N ALA A 578 29.32 -19.42 14.77
CA ALA A 578 29.73 -20.75 14.31
C ALA A 578 28.54 -21.72 14.24
N GLU A 579 27.67 -21.69 15.27
CA GLU A 579 26.44 -22.50 15.30
C GLU A 579 25.46 -22.06 14.21
N ALA A 580 25.35 -20.76 13.94
CA ALA A 580 24.47 -20.21 12.91
C ALA A 580 24.73 -20.84 11.54
N LYS A 581 26.00 -20.99 11.14
CA LYS A 581 26.37 -21.60 9.85
C LYS A 581 25.92 -23.06 9.76
N VAL A 582 26.09 -23.83 10.83
CA VAL A 582 25.67 -25.23 10.90
C VAL A 582 24.15 -25.33 10.86
N LEU A 583 23.47 -24.55 11.71
CA LEU A 583 22.01 -24.55 11.81
C LEU A 583 21.34 -24.14 10.49
N LEU A 584 21.89 -23.18 9.74
CA LEU A 584 21.36 -22.83 8.41
C LEU A 584 21.46 -23.99 7.43
N ALA A 585 22.58 -24.70 7.41
CA ALA A 585 22.74 -25.86 6.54
C ALA A 585 21.76 -26.99 6.90
N GLU A 586 21.48 -27.19 8.19
CA GLU A 586 20.47 -28.14 8.65
C GLU A 586 19.05 -27.74 8.25
N ILE A 587 18.68 -26.46 8.47
CA ILE A 587 17.36 -25.93 8.06
C ILE A 587 17.19 -26.04 6.54
N GLU A 588 18.21 -25.69 5.75
CA GLU A 588 18.17 -25.83 4.30
C GLU A 588 17.98 -27.29 3.86
N LYS A 589 18.68 -28.23 4.48
CA LYS A 589 18.53 -29.66 4.20
C LYS A 589 17.09 -30.12 4.45
N GLU A 590 16.50 -29.72 5.57
CA GLU A 590 15.13 -30.07 5.93
C GLU A 590 14.09 -29.42 5.01
N LEU A 591 14.31 -28.17 4.61
CA LEU A 591 13.45 -27.49 3.64
C LEU A 591 13.51 -28.16 2.27
N ARG A 592 14.69 -28.58 1.81
CA ARG A 592 14.87 -29.29 0.52
C ARG A 592 14.27 -30.69 0.54
N ALA A 593 14.23 -31.34 1.70
CA ALA A 593 13.62 -32.64 1.89
C ALA A 593 12.09 -32.57 2.14
N LEU A 594 11.50 -31.38 2.18
CA LEU A 594 10.06 -31.23 2.39
C LEU A 594 9.30 -31.65 1.13
N GLU A 595 8.52 -32.71 1.27
CA GLU A 595 7.67 -33.27 0.21
C GLU A 595 6.19 -33.25 0.58
N ASP A 596 5.35 -33.22 -0.45
CA ASP A 596 3.90 -33.32 -0.36
C ASP A 596 3.42 -34.25 -1.48
N ASP A 597 2.84 -35.40 -1.11
CA ASP A 597 2.50 -36.50 -2.03
C ASP A 597 3.66 -36.90 -2.97
N GLY A 598 4.88 -37.00 -2.42
CA GLY A 598 6.10 -37.38 -3.15
C GLY A 598 6.63 -36.31 -4.11
N LYS A 599 6.12 -35.07 -4.05
CA LYS A 599 6.62 -33.94 -4.84
C LYS A 599 7.38 -32.95 -3.96
N PRO A 600 8.48 -32.37 -4.44
CA PRO A 600 9.21 -31.34 -3.70
C PRO A 600 8.34 -30.09 -3.50
N VAL A 601 8.34 -29.55 -2.28
CA VAL A 601 7.59 -28.34 -1.92
C VAL A 601 8.42 -27.07 -2.17
N VAL A 602 9.71 -27.10 -1.80
CA VAL A 602 10.64 -25.97 -1.92
C VAL A 602 11.40 -26.05 -3.24
N SER A 603 11.31 -25.01 -4.06
CA SER A 603 12.04 -24.89 -5.35
C SER A 603 13.43 -24.31 -5.14
N ARG A 604 13.53 -23.25 -4.32
CA ARG A 604 14.75 -22.48 -4.12
C ARG A 604 14.83 -21.94 -2.71
N ILE A 605 16.06 -21.86 -2.19
CA ILE A 605 16.37 -21.18 -0.94
C ILE A 605 17.46 -20.16 -1.23
N MET A 606 17.28 -18.94 -0.74
CA MET A 606 18.26 -17.87 -0.84
C MET A 606 18.71 -17.47 0.57
N ARG A 607 20.02 -17.46 0.81
CA ARG A 607 20.57 -16.86 2.03
C ARG A 607 20.55 -15.35 1.91
N GLY A 608 20.11 -14.64 2.95
CA GLY A 608 20.02 -13.18 2.90
C GLY A 608 21.35 -12.49 2.60
N ALA A 609 22.44 -13.01 3.19
CA ALA A 609 23.79 -12.47 3.00
C ALA A 609 24.31 -12.59 1.54
N ASP A 610 23.79 -13.56 0.78
CA ASP A 610 24.19 -13.79 -0.61
C ASP A 610 23.22 -13.09 -1.60
N GLY A 611 21.98 -12.84 -1.16
CA GLY A 611 20.90 -12.35 -2.01
C GLY A 611 20.85 -10.83 -2.16
N TYR A 612 21.33 -10.08 -1.17
CA TYR A 612 21.21 -8.63 -1.13
C TYR A 612 22.50 -7.93 -0.70
N THR A 613 22.69 -6.74 -1.25
CA THR A 613 23.76 -5.82 -0.85
C THR A 613 23.15 -4.56 -0.25
N GLY A 614 23.84 -3.94 0.71
CA GLY A 614 23.36 -2.77 1.44
C GLY A 614 22.89 -3.08 2.86
N ASP A 615 22.76 -2.02 3.66
CA ASP A 615 22.49 -2.05 5.10
C ASP A 615 21.17 -1.35 5.48
N ALA A 616 20.32 -1.04 4.50
CA ALA A 616 19.07 -0.31 4.71
C ALA A 616 17.98 -1.16 5.36
N ILE A 617 18.12 -2.50 5.39
CA ILE A 617 17.18 -3.38 6.09
C ILE A 617 17.48 -3.33 7.59
N PRO A 618 16.53 -2.86 8.44
CA PRO A 618 16.74 -2.79 9.88
C PRO A 618 17.04 -4.18 10.47
N HIS A 619 18.08 -4.25 11.30
CA HIS A 619 18.53 -5.50 11.94
C HIS A 619 18.95 -6.60 10.95
N GLY A 620 19.25 -6.22 9.70
CA GLY A 620 19.68 -7.13 8.65
C GLY A 620 18.55 -7.94 8.01
N ALA A 621 18.82 -8.41 6.79
CA ALA A 621 17.96 -9.31 6.04
C ALA A 621 17.66 -10.61 6.80
N ALA A 622 16.60 -11.32 6.37
CA ALA A 622 16.34 -12.67 6.87
C ALA A 622 17.51 -13.61 6.55
N ASP A 623 17.80 -14.55 7.44
CA ASP A 623 18.91 -15.48 7.21
C ASP A 623 18.59 -16.40 6.03
N LEU A 624 17.32 -16.80 5.86
CA LEU A 624 16.84 -17.52 4.68
C LEU A 624 15.54 -16.91 4.14
N TYR A 625 15.46 -16.83 2.82
CA TYR A 625 14.24 -16.64 2.06
C TYR A 625 13.91 -17.95 1.33
N VAL A 626 12.68 -18.44 1.49
CA VAL A 626 12.19 -19.70 0.94
C VAL A 626 11.28 -19.42 -0.24
N GLY A 627 11.61 -20.00 -1.39
CA GLY A 627 10.86 -19.93 -2.64
C GLY A 627 10.24 -21.29 -2.95
N PHE A 628 8.92 -21.38 -2.89
CA PHE A 628 8.20 -22.63 -3.13
C PHE A 628 7.93 -22.86 -4.63
N HIS A 629 7.66 -24.12 -4.99
CA HIS A 629 7.12 -24.47 -6.30
C HIS A 629 5.71 -23.89 -6.51
N ARG A 630 5.29 -23.74 -7.77
CA ARG A 630 3.91 -23.34 -8.10
C ARG A 630 2.90 -24.28 -7.43
N GLY A 631 1.88 -23.71 -6.79
CA GLY A 631 0.89 -24.45 -5.98
C GLY A 631 1.07 -24.31 -4.47
N TYR A 632 2.26 -23.91 -4.01
CA TYR A 632 2.62 -23.78 -2.60
C TYR A 632 2.88 -22.32 -2.22
N ARG A 633 2.58 -21.97 -0.98
CA ARG A 633 2.92 -20.67 -0.36
C ARG A 633 2.98 -20.84 1.15
N VAL A 634 3.79 -20.02 1.84
CA VAL A 634 3.83 -19.98 3.30
C VAL A 634 2.43 -19.75 3.90
N SER A 635 2.08 -20.31 5.05
CA SER A 635 0.76 -20.09 5.64
C SER A 635 0.58 -18.67 6.20
N TRP A 636 -0.67 -18.19 6.27
CA TRP A 636 -0.98 -16.90 6.93
C TRP A 636 -0.54 -16.88 8.39
N GLN A 637 -0.73 -17.99 9.13
CA GLN A 637 -0.28 -18.06 10.51
C GLN A 637 1.24 -17.91 10.62
N SER A 638 2.02 -18.60 9.78
CA SER A 638 3.48 -18.43 9.79
C SER A 638 3.90 -17.00 9.42
N CYS A 639 3.17 -16.32 8.52
CA CYS A 639 3.43 -14.91 8.21
C CYS A 639 3.28 -14.00 9.43
N LEU A 640 2.37 -14.35 10.33
CA LEU A 640 2.01 -13.61 11.54
C LEU A 640 2.72 -14.14 12.79
N GLY A 641 3.68 -15.06 12.65
CA GLY A 641 4.37 -15.68 13.78
C GLY A 641 3.56 -16.77 14.51
N GLY A 642 2.37 -17.10 14.02
CA GLY A 642 1.52 -18.18 14.53
C GLY A 642 2.07 -19.56 14.19
N CYS A 643 1.75 -20.54 15.05
CA CYS A 643 2.30 -21.89 15.00
C CYS A 643 1.23 -22.99 15.09
N SER A 644 -0.06 -22.63 15.14
CA SER A 644 -1.15 -23.55 15.48
C SER A 644 -1.54 -24.54 14.38
N GLU A 645 -1.12 -24.32 13.14
CA GLU A 645 -1.50 -25.16 11.99
C GLU A 645 -0.45 -26.24 11.71
N PRO A 646 -0.82 -27.38 11.09
CA PRO A 646 0.14 -28.38 10.60
C PRO A 646 1.16 -27.77 9.63
N VAL A 647 2.29 -28.47 9.44
CA VAL A 647 3.35 -28.04 8.50
C VAL A 647 2.83 -27.86 7.08
N LEU A 648 1.93 -28.74 6.63
CA LEU A 648 1.31 -28.69 5.30
C LEU A 648 -0.20 -28.89 5.44
N PHE A 649 -0.99 -28.09 4.73
CA PHE A 649 -2.44 -28.22 4.69
C PHE A 649 -3.05 -27.57 3.43
N ASN A 650 -4.31 -27.91 3.12
CA ASN A 650 -5.04 -27.34 1.99
C ASN A 650 -5.40 -25.86 2.24
N ASN A 651 -5.21 -25.02 1.23
CA ASN A 651 -5.74 -23.67 1.26
C ASN A 651 -7.26 -23.69 0.97
N GLY A 652 -8.06 -23.27 1.95
CA GLY A 652 -9.52 -23.10 1.82
C GLY A 652 -9.97 -21.64 1.70
N SER A 653 -9.04 -20.69 1.53
CA SER A 653 -9.33 -19.27 1.48
C SER A 653 -9.81 -18.81 0.10
N ALA A 654 -10.51 -17.65 0.03
CA ALA A 654 -10.74 -16.94 -1.23
C ALA A 654 -9.41 -16.52 -1.89
N TRP A 655 -8.42 -16.18 -1.06
CA TRP A 655 -7.06 -15.87 -1.49
C TRP A 655 -6.40 -17.15 -1.99
N SER A 656 -6.33 -17.31 -3.31
CA SER A 656 -6.08 -18.58 -4.00
C SER A 656 -5.12 -18.46 -5.18
N GLY A 657 -4.85 -17.26 -5.66
CA GLY A 657 -3.64 -16.94 -6.42
C GLY A 657 -2.65 -16.26 -5.48
N ASP A 658 -1.35 -16.49 -5.67
CA ASP A 658 -0.32 -15.77 -4.94
C ASP A 658 1.00 -15.79 -5.73
N HIS A 659 1.91 -14.92 -5.32
CA HIS A 659 3.25 -14.74 -5.84
C HIS A 659 4.25 -14.65 -4.68
N CYS A 660 3.76 -14.29 -3.48
CA CYS A 660 4.54 -14.18 -2.27
C CYS A 660 5.11 -15.55 -1.87
N SER A 661 6.39 -15.59 -1.49
CA SER A 661 7.13 -16.82 -1.12
C SER A 661 7.17 -17.93 -2.19
N VAL A 662 6.74 -17.65 -3.42
CA VAL A 662 6.99 -18.51 -4.58
C VAL A 662 8.39 -18.21 -5.10
N ASP A 663 9.08 -19.18 -5.69
CA ASP A 663 10.34 -18.91 -6.38
C ASP A 663 10.14 -17.84 -7.46
N PRO A 664 10.82 -16.68 -7.39
CA PRO A 664 10.68 -15.60 -8.36
C PRO A 664 10.88 -16.02 -9.82
N ALA A 665 11.70 -17.06 -10.07
CA ALA A 665 11.91 -17.59 -11.42
C ALA A 665 10.63 -18.22 -12.01
N LEU A 666 9.69 -18.64 -11.16
CA LEU A 666 8.43 -19.26 -11.56
C LEU A 666 7.31 -18.25 -11.72
N VAL A 667 7.46 -17.00 -11.28
CA VAL A 667 6.44 -15.94 -11.36
C VAL A 667 7.04 -14.65 -11.97
N PRO A 668 7.61 -14.70 -13.19
CA PRO A 668 8.13 -13.50 -13.83
C PRO A 668 6.99 -12.54 -14.19
N GLY A 669 7.25 -11.25 -13.96
CA GLY A 669 6.40 -10.17 -14.44
C GLY A 669 6.60 -9.92 -15.93
N VAL A 670 6.01 -8.83 -16.42
CA VAL A 670 5.93 -8.49 -17.85
C VAL A 670 6.82 -7.29 -18.16
N LEU A 671 7.50 -7.33 -19.30
CA LEU A 671 8.07 -6.15 -19.96
C LEU A 671 7.72 -6.19 -21.45
N VAL A 672 6.92 -5.24 -21.92
CA VAL A 672 6.59 -5.05 -23.36
C VAL A 672 6.76 -3.57 -23.72
N THR A 673 7.43 -3.26 -24.81
CA THR A 673 7.70 -1.88 -25.22
C THR A 673 7.96 -1.78 -26.72
N ASP A 674 7.74 -0.61 -27.31
CA ASP A 674 8.19 -0.28 -28.67
C ASP A 674 9.69 0.07 -28.75
N LEU A 675 10.38 0.20 -27.62
CA LEU A 675 11.83 0.40 -27.56
C LEU A 675 12.59 -0.87 -27.96
N LYS A 676 13.71 -0.68 -28.67
CA LYS A 676 14.68 -1.74 -28.94
C LYS A 676 15.60 -1.93 -27.75
N LEU A 677 15.45 -3.07 -27.09
CA LEU A 677 16.21 -3.43 -25.90
C LEU A 677 17.36 -4.37 -26.26
N GLY A 678 18.50 -4.24 -25.58
CA GLY A 678 19.65 -5.11 -25.74
C GLY A 678 19.36 -6.57 -25.38
N THR A 679 20.28 -7.45 -25.76
CA THR A 679 20.20 -8.90 -25.48
C THR A 679 20.56 -9.19 -24.02
N GLY A 680 19.72 -9.94 -23.31
CA GLY A 680 20.01 -10.41 -21.95
C GLY A 680 18.79 -10.41 -21.04
N PRO A 681 18.94 -10.93 -19.80
CA PRO A 681 17.86 -10.93 -18.83
C PRO A 681 17.50 -9.50 -18.43
N ALA A 682 16.20 -9.26 -18.26
CA ALA A 682 15.66 -8.04 -17.70
C ALA A 682 15.14 -8.31 -16.29
N ARG A 683 15.44 -7.42 -15.36
CA ARG A 683 14.97 -7.47 -13.98
C ARG A 683 14.19 -6.20 -13.66
N VAL A 684 13.33 -6.27 -12.67
CA VAL A 684 12.54 -5.11 -12.20
C VAL A 684 13.41 -3.87 -11.89
N MET A 685 14.60 -4.07 -11.32
CA MET A 685 15.58 -3.01 -11.03
C MET A 685 16.22 -2.37 -12.28
N ASP A 686 16.08 -2.96 -13.46
CA ASP A 686 16.62 -2.42 -14.71
C ASP A 686 15.69 -1.34 -15.33
N ILE A 687 14.46 -1.20 -14.83
CA ILE A 687 13.46 -0.25 -15.36
C ILE A 687 13.87 1.21 -15.12
N THR A 688 14.22 1.60 -13.89
CA THR A 688 14.67 2.97 -13.60
C THR A 688 15.89 3.39 -14.42
N PRO A 689 16.99 2.61 -14.46
CA PRO A 689 18.13 2.93 -15.32
C PRO A 689 17.75 3.09 -16.80
N THR A 690 16.81 2.28 -17.30
CA THR A 690 16.31 2.37 -18.68
C THR A 690 15.54 3.66 -18.92
N ILE A 691 14.66 4.08 -17.99
CA ILE A 691 13.93 5.35 -18.08
C ILE A 691 14.89 6.54 -18.07
N LEU A 692 15.90 6.51 -17.20
CA LEU A 692 16.88 7.58 -17.10
C LEU A 692 17.77 7.68 -18.34
N ASP A 693 18.24 6.54 -18.86
CA ASP A 693 19.01 6.48 -20.10
C ASP A 693 18.20 6.98 -21.31
N TRP A 694 16.93 6.58 -21.42
CA TRP A 694 16.00 7.11 -22.43
C TRP A 694 15.83 8.62 -22.32
N ALA A 695 15.75 9.16 -21.10
CA ALA A 695 15.64 10.58 -20.86
C ALA A 695 16.95 11.36 -21.16
N GLY A 696 18.06 10.67 -21.44
CA GLY A 696 19.37 11.27 -21.68
C GLY A 696 20.19 11.51 -20.41
N LEU A 697 19.77 10.94 -19.28
CA LEU A 697 20.46 11.08 -18.00
C LEU A 697 21.40 9.91 -17.74
N ALA A 698 22.62 10.22 -17.31
CA ALA A 698 23.56 9.20 -16.89
C ALA A 698 23.08 8.49 -15.62
N TRP A 699 22.83 7.19 -15.72
CA TRP A 699 22.72 6.33 -14.54
C TRP A 699 24.13 6.06 -14.01
N THR A 700 24.49 6.71 -12.90
CA THR A 700 25.68 6.36 -12.14
C THR A 700 25.23 5.58 -10.93
N PRO A 701 25.22 4.24 -10.98
CA PRO A 701 24.91 3.46 -9.80
C PRO A 701 25.96 3.78 -8.72
N PRO A 702 25.61 3.72 -7.41
CA PRO A 702 26.61 3.35 -6.40
C PRO A 702 27.48 2.21 -6.95
N SER A 703 28.76 2.10 -6.59
CA SER A 703 29.77 1.18 -7.18
C SER A 703 29.39 -0.33 -7.25
N ASP A 704 28.22 -0.68 -6.76
CA ASP A 704 27.63 -1.96 -6.45
C ASP A 704 26.08 -1.99 -6.62
N ALA A 705 25.47 -1.03 -7.33
CA ALA A 705 24.04 -1.09 -7.66
C ALA A 705 23.76 -2.03 -8.85
N ASP A 706 22.68 -2.80 -8.74
CA ASP A 706 22.44 -3.93 -9.62
C ASP A 706 21.78 -3.55 -10.96
N GLY A 707 20.93 -2.53 -10.98
CA GLY A 707 20.15 -2.14 -12.16
C GLY A 707 21.02 -1.58 -13.28
N ARG A 708 20.77 -2.00 -14.51
CA ARG A 708 21.41 -1.47 -15.73
C ARG A 708 20.37 -1.07 -16.77
N SER A 709 20.71 -0.10 -17.62
CA SER A 709 19.85 0.23 -18.75
C SER A 709 19.69 -0.97 -19.68
N LEU A 710 18.48 -1.17 -20.16
CA LEU A 710 18.12 -2.21 -21.13
C LEU A 710 18.16 -1.70 -22.57
N LEU A 711 18.38 -0.41 -22.82
CA LEU A 711 18.41 0.12 -24.19
C LEU A 711 19.56 -0.52 -25.00
N ALA A 712 19.28 -0.90 -26.25
CA ALA A 712 20.31 -1.33 -27.17
C ALA A 712 21.14 -0.10 -27.58
N ARG A 713 22.43 -0.09 -27.27
CA ARG A 713 23.39 0.91 -27.74
C ARG A 713 24.21 0.37 -28.89
#